data_AF-A0A8J3L5Q8-F1
#
_entry.id   AF-A0A8J3L5Q8-F1
#
_cell.length_a   1.000
_cell.length_b   1.000
_cell.length_c   1.000
_cell.angle_alpha   90.00
_cell.angle_beta   90.00
_cell.angle_gamma   90.00
#
_symmetry.space_group_name_H-M   'P 1'
#
loop_
_entity.id
_entity.type
_entity.pdbx_description
1 polymer ?
#
loop_
_entity_poly.entity_id
_entity_poly.type
_entity_poly.pdbx_seq_one_letter_code
_entity_poly.pdbx_strand_id
1 'polypeptide(L)'
;MQHRARPILLALALAAGATTVPAAPASAAPTAWLTVDAGHTTAAVNSTQFGHIVEDINHSVEGGLNANTVRNATMKENGISSWSLLTSGGGTGAVALDTANGLNAANPNSLRLTVGANGAGQRVGAANAGFYGVGVRPSATYQVSFFARADQAFGPVTVSLESTGGTVYASAPVGTVGTGWARYTATLTTSASAPVSTANRFVVSANGTGAGRTLWLTVVQCNAPTFAPTGNIRADLQQKLADTNPGFIRVPGGNYLEGGVLANRFAWKNTIGAVEQRAGHLNDAWGYWSTDHFGLLNYLLMAEQAGAEPLLGVFAGYTLNGSVTPQNQLAPFVQEALDEIEYITGSTSTTWGARRAADGHPAPFPLRYVEIGNEDWFDGSGSYNAYRYPMFYDAIKAAYPQLEIVASMPVTSRPMDVIDDHYYNGNPAGIAALATRYDSADRNGPKVLVGEYGVTNGSSANPTGTLSGAIGEAAFMTGLVRNADLVMAAAYAPALTSVDNWQWSSNLIGFNAVSSYGSPSYHVQKMFGTLLGDHVVPAQLTGASADVRAVATRTTSGTVYVTVVNPTASAVETQLTINGATSVGGTATVTTLTGDPNARNSITAPNTIAPTTTTTAAGASFVRTFPANSVVVLTLSTTGSATPLLAVGKGTSLRATTPGYTDRSVRHSGGVAVTAAITATSAATDKKNASFLVRTGLAGSGCYSLESRDNPGSFLRHYNYQVRLAADDGSAQFAADATFCAADGNSGQGVSLRSYNFPTRYLRHHANQVWIASNGGALPSDATANWAQDTTWRLTTAWWRSDANVTAGSYQSLQATTPGFTDRYVRHQGYLGYTAQVAGASAATLKQDATFRIVTGLADNSCYSFESRNFPGYYLRHTDYRVRLDAFSSAPLYAADATFCAQPGNSGSGLSWQSYNFANRYLRHYNSEVWAAGNGGTLAADAPANFAADTSWLTAAPWAP
;
A
#
# COMPACT_ATOMS: atom_id res chain seq x y z
N MET A 1 -56.67 9.01 -38.93
CA MET A 1 -57.73 7.99 -39.06
C MET A 1 -57.60 6.99 -37.92
N GLN A 2 -58.68 6.89 -37.13
CA GLN A 2 -59.16 5.77 -36.30
C GLN A 2 -58.17 4.94 -35.47
N HIS A 3 -58.30 4.98 -34.13
CA HIS A 3 -58.91 3.93 -33.28
C HIS A 3 -58.64 4.27 -31.80
N ARG A 4 -59.60 4.85 -31.06
CA ARG A 4 -60.63 4.22 -30.21
C ARG A 4 -60.09 3.37 -29.04
N ALA A 5 -60.11 3.99 -27.86
CA ALA A 5 -60.18 3.36 -26.55
C ALA A 5 -61.60 2.81 -26.26
N ARG A 6 -61.71 1.77 -25.40
CA ARG A 6 -62.70 1.63 -24.31
C ARG A 6 -62.39 0.39 -23.42
N PRO A 7 -62.87 0.36 -22.15
CA PRO A 7 -62.27 -0.32 -21.00
C PRO A 7 -63.12 -1.50 -20.47
N ILE A 8 -62.60 -2.23 -19.48
CA ILE A 8 -63.37 -3.18 -18.66
C ILE A 8 -63.26 -2.79 -17.19
N LEU A 9 -64.44 -2.65 -16.55
CA LEU A 9 -64.68 -2.41 -15.12
C LEU A 9 -64.22 -3.60 -14.26
N LEU A 10 -63.81 -3.34 -13.01
CA LEU A 10 -64.35 -4.11 -11.89
C LEU A 10 -64.40 -3.32 -10.57
N ALA A 11 -65.61 -3.39 -10.00
CA ALA A 11 -66.18 -2.92 -8.73
C ALA A 11 -65.27 -2.55 -7.55
N LEU A 12 -65.60 -1.40 -6.94
CA LEU A 12 -65.32 -1.06 -5.54
C LEU A 12 -66.28 -1.82 -4.60
N ALA A 13 -65.72 -2.43 -3.56
CA ALA A 13 -66.42 -2.71 -2.31
C ALA A 13 -65.64 -2.03 -1.17
N LEU A 14 -66.23 -1.00 -0.57
CA LEU A 14 -65.72 -0.38 0.66
C LEU A 14 -66.12 -1.26 1.86
N ALA A 15 -65.11 -1.80 2.55
CA ALA A 15 -65.26 -2.26 3.92
C ALA A 15 -64.38 -1.37 4.82
N ALA A 16 -65.04 -0.58 5.67
CA ALA A 16 -64.38 0.23 6.69
C ALA A 16 -63.84 -0.68 7.81
N GLY A 17 -62.56 -1.01 7.75
CA GLY A 17 -61.81 -1.64 8.83
C GLY A 17 -60.77 -0.66 9.35
N ALA A 18 -60.78 -0.40 10.66
CA ALA A 18 -59.75 0.37 11.34
C ALA A 18 -58.38 -0.26 11.06
N THR A 19 -57.52 0.42 10.30
CA THR A 19 -56.15 0.02 10.09
C THR A 19 -55.36 0.38 11.35
N THR A 20 -55.15 -0.62 12.20
CA THR A 20 -53.96 -0.64 13.05
C THR A 20 -52.76 -0.55 12.12
N VAL A 21 -51.99 0.55 12.20
CA VAL A 21 -50.67 0.60 11.58
C VAL A 21 -49.88 -0.55 12.23
N PRO A 22 -49.41 -1.56 11.47
CA PRO A 22 -48.51 -2.54 12.03
C PRO A 22 -47.28 -1.75 12.49
N ALA A 23 -46.94 -1.84 13.77
CA ALA A 23 -45.62 -1.43 14.22
C ALA A 23 -44.61 -2.09 13.28
N ALA A 24 -43.71 -1.29 12.71
CA ALA A 24 -42.58 -1.83 11.96
C ALA A 24 -41.95 -2.94 12.82
N PRO A 25 -41.68 -4.15 12.26
CA PRO A 25 -41.00 -5.18 13.03
C PRO A 25 -39.74 -4.53 13.59
N ALA A 26 -39.56 -4.62 14.92
CA ALA A 26 -38.33 -4.20 15.56
C ALA A 26 -37.19 -4.87 14.77
N SER A 27 -36.29 -4.09 14.19
CA SER A 27 -35.13 -4.64 13.48
C SER A 27 -34.45 -5.60 14.44
N ALA A 28 -34.28 -6.85 14.04
CA ALA A 28 -33.48 -7.80 14.82
C ALA A 28 -32.13 -7.14 15.11
N ALA A 29 -31.57 -7.38 16.29
CA ALA A 29 -30.24 -6.89 16.60
C ALA A 29 -29.25 -7.45 15.55
N PRO A 30 -28.25 -6.65 15.12
CA PRO A 30 -27.26 -7.09 14.14
C PRO A 30 -26.55 -8.36 14.64
N THR A 31 -26.22 -9.26 13.72
CA THR A 31 -25.64 -10.56 14.09
C THR A 31 -24.13 -10.52 14.34
N ALA A 32 -23.47 -9.43 13.93
CA ALA A 32 -22.04 -9.20 14.14
C ALA A 32 -21.73 -7.72 14.43
N TRP A 33 -20.53 -7.45 14.95
CA TRP A 33 -20.00 -6.10 15.20
C TRP A 33 -18.60 -5.98 14.62
N LEU A 34 -18.34 -4.91 13.88
CA LEU A 34 -17.01 -4.56 13.36
C LEU A 34 -16.62 -3.17 13.85
N THR A 35 -15.63 -3.12 14.73
CA THR A 35 -15.06 -1.86 15.22
C THR A 35 -13.74 -1.57 14.51
N VAL A 36 -13.62 -0.39 13.92
CA VAL A 36 -12.39 0.10 13.27
C VAL A 36 -11.88 1.30 14.05
N ASP A 37 -10.60 1.30 14.43
CA ASP A 37 -9.95 2.43 15.08
C ASP A 37 -9.13 3.23 14.08
N ALA A 38 -9.77 4.17 13.39
CA ALA A 38 -9.12 5.01 12.39
C ALA A 38 -8.16 6.06 12.98
N GLY A 39 -8.08 6.18 14.32
CA GLY A 39 -7.18 7.10 15.03
C GLY A 39 -5.78 6.53 15.23
N HIS A 40 -5.64 5.21 15.22
CA HIS A 40 -4.38 4.51 15.47
C HIS A 40 -3.93 3.70 14.26
N THR A 41 -2.61 3.67 14.02
CA THR A 41 -1.99 2.86 12.97
C THR A 41 -1.15 1.76 13.60
N THR A 42 -1.16 0.58 12.98
CA THR A 42 -0.37 -0.57 13.44
C THR A 42 0.82 -0.87 12.55
N ALA A 43 0.72 -0.58 11.26
CA ALA A 43 1.79 -0.77 10.29
C ALA A 43 1.61 0.17 9.11
N ALA A 44 2.71 0.54 8.45
CA ALA A 44 2.64 1.11 7.10
C ALA A 44 2.34 -0.01 6.11
N VAL A 45 1.48 0.27 5.13
CA VAL A 45 1.27 -0.64 3.99
C VAL A 45 2.41 -0.42 3.00
N ASN A 46 3.09 -1.50 2.62
CA ASN A 46 4.20 -1.42 1.68
C ASN A 46 3.70 -1.00 0.29
N SER A 47 4.45 -0.16 -0.41
CA SER A 47 4.14 0.13 -1.82
C SER A 47 4.17 -1.14 -2.68
N THR A 48 4.92 -2.15 -2.26
CA THR A 48 5.04 -3.48 -2.88
C THR A 48 4.04 -4.51 -2.38
N GLN A 49 3.06 -4.13 -1.53
CA GLN A 49 2.20 -5.10 -0.83
C GLN A 49 1.57 -6.15 -1.76
N PHE A 50 1.17 -5.74 -2.97
CA PHE A 50 0.63 -6.62 -4.01
C PHE A 50 1.29 -6.35 -5.35
N GLY A 51 1.56 -7.42 -6.09
CA GLY A 51 2.19 -7.37 -7.40
C GLY A 51 1.92 -8.63 -8.21
N HIS A 52 2.75 -8.86 -9.22
CA HIS A 52 2.63 -10.02 -10.10
C HIS A 52 3.93 -10.81 -10.15
N ILE A 53 3.83 -12.11 -10.41
CA ILE A 53 4.92 -12.90 -10.95
C ILE A 53 4.65 -13.15 -12.42
N VAL A 54 5.66 -12.90 -13.26
CA VAL A 54 5.58 -13.21 -14.69
C VAL A 54 6.75 -14.09 -15.06
N GLU A 55 6.41 -15.33 -15.39
CA GLU A 55 7.24 -16.31 -16.07
C GLU A 55 6.58 -16.75 -17.37
N ASP A 56 7.35 -17.30 -18.32
CA ASP A 56 6.80 -17.82 -19.58
C ASP A 56 6.16 -19.21 -19.35
N ILE A 57 4.93 -19.21 -18.83
CA ILE A 57 4.05 -20.36 -18.62
C ILE A 57 2.73 -20.12 -19.36
N ASN A 58 2.05 -21.15 -19.86
CA ASN A 58 0.75 -21.03 -20.52
C ASN A 58 0.75 -20.07 -21.73
N HIS A 59 1.89 -19.94 -22.42
CA HIS A 59 2.10 -18.93 -23.46
C HIS A 59 1.92 -17.47 -22.96
N SER A 60 2.16 -17.20 -21.66
CA SER A 60 2.03 -15.87 -21.05
C SER A 60 2.92 -14.83 -21.73
N VAL A 61 4.10 -15.22 -22.21
CA VAL A 61 5.03 -14.36 -22.94
C VAL A 61 5.03 -14.70 -24.42
N GLU A 62 5.51 -15.89 -24.81
CA GLU A 62 5.46 -16.33 -26.21
C GLU A 62 4.04 -16.71 -26.65
N GLY A 63 3.43 -15.82 -27.43
CA GLY A 63 2.01 -15.89 -27.81
C GLY A 63 1.09 -15.03 -26.95
N GLY A 64 1.62 -14.46 -25.86
CA GLY A 64 0.93 -13.57 -24.92
C GLY A 64 1.49 -12.15 -24.95
N LEU A 65 2.30 -11.80 -23.94
CA LEU A 65 2.87 -10.47 -23.76
C LEU A 65 3.80 -10.05 -24.90
N ASN A 66 4.53 -10.99 -25.52
CA ASN A 66 5.27 -10.69 -26.75
C ASN A 66 4.29 -10.37 -27.88
N ALA A 67 4.30 -9.13 -28.39
CA ALA A 67 3.34 -8.71 -29.39
C ALA A 67 3.53 -9.37 -30.76
N ASN A 68 4.61 -10.14 -30.97
CA ASN A 68 4.80 -10.90 -32.20
C ASN A 68 3.75 -12.00 -32.35
N THR A 69 2.91 -11.89 -33.40
CA THR A 69 1.85 -12.88 -33.63
C THR A 69 2.32 -14.12 -34.37
N VAL A 70 3.57 -14.15 -34.85
CA VAL A 70 4.13 -15.26 -35.65
C VAL A 70 4.69 -16.33 -34.71
N ARG A 71 4.10 -17.53 -34.76
CA ARG A 71 4.58 -18.69 -34.01
C ARG A 71 5.72 -19.38 -34.78
N ASN A 72 6.67 -19.98 -34.07
CA ASN A 72 7.86 -20.60 -34.66
C ASN A 72 8.62 -19.63 -35.60
N ALA A 73 8.82 -18.40 -35.12
CA ALA A 73 9.43 -17.29 -35.88
C ALA A 73 10.89 -17.54 -36.32
N THR A 74 11.59 -18.45 -35.62
CA THR A 74 13.00 -18.79 -35.84
C THR A 74 13.23 -20.24 -36.27
N MET A 75 12.14 -21.01 -36.52
CA MET A 75 12.17 -22.37 -37.05
C MET A 75 12.91 -23.34 -36.11
N LYS A 76 12.66 -23.21 -34.80
CA LYS A 76 13.26 -24.01 -33.72
C LYS A 76 12.26 -24.74 -32.84
N GLU A 77 10.96 -24.56 -33.09
CA GLU A 77 9.97 -25.55 -32.63
C GLU A 77 10.13 -26.85 -33.45
N ASN A 78 9.20 -27.80 -33.31
CA ASN A 78 9.25 -29.08 -34.01
C ASN A 78 9.06 -28.91 -35.53
N GLY A 79 10.15 -28.81 -36.28
CA GLY A 79 10.15 -28.61 -37.73
C GLY A 79 9.62 -27.23 -38.13
N ILE A 80 8.72 -27.21 -39.11
CA ILE A 80 8.06 -25.98 -39.59
C ILE A 80 6.69 -25.77 -38.93
N SER A 81 6.52 -26.14 -37.66
CA SER A 81 5.25 -26.00 -36.94
C SER A 81 4.65 -24.60 -37.14
N SER A 82 3.32 -24.54 -37.30
CA SER A 82 2.54 -23.34 -37.67
C SER A 82 2.79 -22.72 -39.04
N TRP A 83 3.78 -23.18 -39.81
CA TRP A 83 4.01 -22.76 -41.20
C TRP A 83 3.43 -23.77 -42.20
N SER A 84 2.81 -23.27 -43.26
CA SER A 84 2.27 -24.08 -44.35
C SER A 84 2.47 -23.42 -45.72
N LEU A 85 2.44 -24.25 -46.77
CA LEU A 85 2.47 -23.76 -48.14
C LEU A 85 1.13 -23.08 -48.45
N LEU A 86 1.21 -21.87 -49.02
CA LEU A 86 0.08 -21.19 -49.62
C LEU A 86 0.19 -21.26 -51.14
N THR A 87 -0.85 -21.73 -51.82
CA THR A 87 -0.98 -21.63 -53.28
C THR A 87 -2.37 -21.13 -53.69
N SER A 88 -2.44 -20.40 -54.80
CA SER A 88 -3.69 -20.00 -55.47
C SER A 88 -3.49 -19.90 -56.99
N GLY A 89 -4.59 -19.99 -57.74
CA GLY A 89 -4.57 -19.90 -59.21
C GLY A 89 -3.83 -21.04 -59.92
N GLY A 90 -3.63 -22.18 -59.26
CA GLY A 90 -2.86 -23.30 -59.79
C GLY A 90 -1.34 -23.14 -59.68
N GLY A 91 -0.85 -22.19 -58.89
CA GLY A 91 0.57 -22.11 -58.54
C GLY A 91 1.04 -23.34 -57.76
N THR A 92 2.31 -23.72 -57.90
CA THR A 92 2.90 -24.87 -57.21
C THR A 92 4.17 -24.48 -56.46
N GLY A 93 4.48 -25.18 -55.38
CA GLY A 93 5.67 -24.91 -54.57
C GLY A 93 5.79 -25.87 -53.38
N ALA A 94 6.75 -25.58 -52.50
CA ALA A 94 6.96 -26.31 -51.26
C ALA A 94 7.52 -25.39 -50.17
N VAL A 95 7.15 -25.68 -48.92
CA VAL A 95 7.81 -25.10 -47.74
C VAL A 95 8.48 -26.22 -46.93
N ALA A 96 9.69 -25.98 -46.46
CA ALA A 96 10.44 -26.95 -45.66
C ALA A 96 11.39 -26.25 -44.67
N LEU A 97 11.78 -26.98 -43.62
CA LEU A 97 12.88 -26.56 -42.75
C LEU A 97 14.20 -26.70 -43.53
N ASP A 98 15.06 -25.69 -43.42
CA ASP A 98 16.43 -25.74 -43.92
C ASP A 98 17.41 -25.40 -42.81
N THR A 99 18.28 -26.35 -42.49
CA THR A 99 19.32 -26.23 -41.45
C THR A 99 20.71 -25.95 -42.03
N ALA A 100 20.84 -25.89 -43.36
CA ALA A 100 22.08 -25.58 -44.06
C ALA A 100 22.20 -24.08 -44.37
N ASN A 101 21.07 -23.37 -44.46
CA ASN A 101 21.01 -21.95 -44.77
C ASN A 101 20.44 -21.15 -43.59
N GLY A 102 21.22 -21.03 -42.50
CA GLY A 102 20.90 -20.15 -41.38
C GLY A 102 21.24 -18.69 -41.64
N LEU A 103 20.63 -17.78 -40.87
CA LEU A 103 20.98 -16.36 -40.87
C LEU A 103 22.35 -16.12 -40.23
N ASN A 104 22.57 -16.73 -39.07
CA ASN A 104 23.80 -16.63 -38.29
C ASN A 104 23.86 -17.79 -37.28
N ALA A 105 24.89 -17.82 -36.42
CA ALA A 105 25.06 -18.87 -35.41
C ALA A 105 23.92 -18.93 -34.38
N ALA A 106 23.35 -17.77 -34.02
CA ALA A 106 22.20 -17.70 -33.14
C ALA A 106 20.93 -18.23 -33.83
N ASN A 107 20.80 -18.09 -35.15
CA ASN A 107 19.63 -18.50 -35.92
C ASN A 107 20.05 -19.40 -37.11
N PRO A 108 20.42 -20.66 -36.84
CA PRO A 108 20.96 -21.58 -37.85
C PRO A 108 19.90 -22.17 -38.79
N ASN A 109 18.61 -22.01 -38.45
CA ASN A 109 17.50 -22.56 -39.20
C ASN A 109 16.77 -21.46 -40.00
N SER A 110 16.24 -21.84 -41.16
CA SER A 110 15.34 -20.99 -41.94
C SER A 110 14.19 -21.79 -42.54
N LEU A 111 13.11 -21.09 -42.88
CA LEU A 111 12.03 -21.62 -43.69
C LEU A 111 12.40 -21.45 -45.16
N ARG A 112 12.54 -22.56 -45.88
CA ARG A 112 12.76 -22.58 -47.33
C ARG A 112 11.44 -22.67 -48.07
N LEU A 113 11.14 -21.66 -48.87
CA LEU A 113 10.05 -21.63 -49.84
C LEU A 113 10.61 -21.83 -51.24
N THR A 114 10.31 -22.97 -51.85
CA THR A 114 10.62 -23.23 -53.27
C THR A 114 9.38 -22.98 -54.10
N VAL A 115 9.48 -22.10 -55.09
CA VAL A 115 8.37 -21.76 -55.99
C VAL A 115 8.52 -22.55 -57.28
N GLY A 116 7.52 -23.37 -57.60
CA GLY A 116 7.40 -24.09 -58.86
C GLY A 116 6.78 -23.21 -59.94
N ALA A 117 5.55 -23.53 -60.34
CA ALA A 117 4.77 -22.70 -61.27
C ALA A 117 4.18 -21.48 -60.53
N ASN A 118 4.43 -20.28 -61.04
CA ASN A 118 3.84 -19.05 -60.51
C ASN A 118 3.75 -17.95 -61.59
N GLY A 119 2.88 -18.14 -62.58
CA GLY A 119 2.59 -17.17 -63.65
C GLY A 119 1.55 -16.13 -63.26
N ALA A 120 1.17 -15.28 -64.22
CA ALA A 120 0.16 -14.23 -64.00
C ALA A 120 -1.15 -14.81 -63.41
N GLY A 121 -1.66 -14.19 -62.35
CA GLY A 121 -2.85 -14.66 -61.63
C GLY A 121 -2.62 -15.82 -60.65
N GLN A 122 -1.40 -16.37 -60.59
CA GLN A 122 -1.01 -17.38 -59.61
C GLN A 122 -0.36 -16.73 -58.38
N ARG A 123 -0.37 -17.46 -57.27
CA ARG A 123 0.26 -17.03 -56.03
C ARG A 123 0.86 -18.22 -55.31
N VAL A 124 2.10 -18.07 -54.84
CA VAL A 124 2.81 -19.08 -54.04
C VAL A 124 3.47 -18.38 -52.84
N GLY A 125 3.38 -18.96 -51.65
CA GLY A 125 3.90 -18.35 -50.44
C GLY A 125 3.98 -19.29 -49.26
N ALA A 126 4.38 -18.74 -48.12
CA ALA A 126 4.34 -19.39 -46.83
C ALA A 126 3.35 -18.66 -45.92
N ALA A 127 2.44 -19.41 -45.29
CA ALA A 127 1.49 -18.89 -44.33
C ALA A 127 1.84 -19.37 -42.92
N ASN A 128 1.77 -18.47 -41.93
CA ASN A 128 1.90 -18.78 -40.52
C ASN A 128 0.55 -18.64 -39.81
N ALA A 129 0.11 -19.70 -39.13
CA ALA A 129 -1.17 -19.74 -38.41
C ALA A 129 -1.17 -18.92 -37.10
N GLY A 130 -0.01 -18.42 -36.66
CA GLY A 130 0.16 -17.72 -35.40
C GLY A 130 0.00 -18.63 -34.17
N PHE A 131 -0.22 -18.00 -33.02
CA PHE A 131 -0.53 -18.67 -31.76
C PHE A 131 -2.04 -18.91 -31.69
N TYR A 132 -2.48 -20.03 -32.28
CA TYR A 132 -3.91 -20.43 -32.37
C TYR A 132 -4.77 -19.42 -33.15
N GLY A 133 -4.12 -18.68 -34.05
CA GLY A 133 -4.71 -17.60 -34.82
C GLY A 133 -3.84 -16.35 -34.80
N VAL A 134 -4.03 -15.49 -35.81
CA VAL A 134 -3.49 -14.12 -35.82
C VAL A 134 -4.63 -13.15 -35.56
N GLY A 135 -4.49 -12.30 -34.55
CA GLY A 135 -5.51 -11.35 -34.19
C GLY A 135 -5.65 -10.22 -35.20
N VAL A 136 -6.82 -10.08 -35.81
CA VAL A 136 -7.19 -8.94 -36.69
C VAL A 136 -8.21 -8.08 -35.98
N ARG A 137 -8.07 -6.75 -36.12
CA ARG A 137 -9.01 -5.73 -35.63
C ARG A 137 -9.23 -4.64 -36.68
N PRO A 138 -10.33 -3.88 -36.63
CA PRO A 138 -10.49 -2.67 -37.43
C PRO A 138 -9.38 -1.65 -37.17
N SER A 139 -8.90 -0.99 -38.23
CA SER A 139 -7.95 0.14 -38.15
C SER A 139 -6.68 -0.12 -37.32
N ALA A 140 -6.25 -1.37 -37.22
CA ALA A 140 -5.06 -1.76 -36.48
C ALA A 140 -3.83 -1.76 -37.39
N THR A 141 -2.71 -1.30 -36.83
CA THR A 141 -1.42 -1.27 -37.53
C THR A 141 -0.48 -2.32 -36.95
N TYR A 142 0.14 -3.11 -37.82
CA TYR A 142 1.07 -4.17 -37.49
C TYR A 142 2.43 -3.86 -38.10
N GLN A 143 3.48 -4.05 -37.31
CA GLN A 143 4.85 -3.84 -37.76
C GLN A 143 5.48 -5.19 -38.12
N VAL A 144 5.82 -5.34 -39.40
CA VAL A 144 6.39 -6.56 -39.94
C VAL A 144 7.89 -6.37 -40.11
N SER A 145 8.68 -7.33 -39.63
CA SER A 145 10.08 -7.46 -40.03
C SER A 145 10.51 -8.92 -40.12
N PHE A 146 11.39 -9.24 -41.06
CA PHE A 146 11.97 -10.57 -41.18
C PHE A 146 13.30 -10.49 -41.90
N PHE A 147 14.15 -11.50 -41.70
CA PHE A 147 15.35 -11.66 -42.51
C PHE A 147 15.05 -12.61 -43.65
N ALA A 148 15.55 -12.28 -44.84
CA ALA A 148 15.42 -13.15 -46.01
C ALA A 148 16.64 -13.11 -46.93
N ARG A 149 16.82 -14.20 -47.66
CA ARG A 149 17.73 -14.31 -48.82
C ARG A 149 17.07 -15.19 -49.89
N ALA A 150 17.56 -15.11 -51.12
CA ALA A 150 17.12 -15.98 -52.20
C ALA A 150 18.30 -16.59 -52.97
N ASP A 151 18.05 -17.61 -53.78
CA ASP A 151 19.08 -18.23 -54.62
C ASP A 151 19.45 -17.32 -55.80
N GLN A 152 18.46 -16.57 -56.27
CA GLN A 152 18.54 -15.51 -57.25
C GLN A 152 17.59 -14.38 -56.82
N ALA A 153 17.68 -13.20 -57.42
CA ALA A 153 16.76 -12.09 -57.12
C ALA A 153 15.30 -12.58 -57.15
N PHE A 154 14.56 -12.44 -56.05
CA PHE A 154 13.24 -13.05 -55.86
C PHE A 154 12.20 -11.99 -55.55
N GLY A 155 11.08 -11.95 -56.28
CA GLY A 155 9.96 -11.07 -55.97
C GLY A 155 9.36 -10.36 -57.19
N PRO A 156 8.50 -9.34 -56.94
CA PRO A 156 8.27 -8.71 -55.65
C PRO A 156 7.61 -9.65 -54.62
N VAL A 157 8.09 -9.58 -53.38
CA VAL A 157 7.50 -10.23 -52.21
C VAL A 157 6.44 -9.32 -51.61
N THR A 158 5.33 -9.92 -51.19
CA THR A 158 4.23 -9.25 -50.49
C THR A 158 3.99 -9.96 -49.17
N VAL A 159 3.78 -9.18 -48.11
CA VAL A 159 3.27 -9.69 -46.83
C VAL A 159 1.81 -9.31 -46.64
N SER A 160 1.03 -10.18 -46.01
CA SER A 160 -0.39 -9.94 -45.78
C SER A 160 -0.91 -10.58 -44.49
N LEU A 161 -1.99 -10.00 -43.96
CA LEU A 161 -2.87 -10.61 -42.97
C LEU A 161 -4.14 -11.07 -43.67
N GLU A 162 -4.45 -12.36 -43.54
CA GLU A 162 -5.55 -12.99 -44.26
C GLU A 162 -6.43 -13.82 -43.36
N SER A 163 -7.73 -13.87 -43.63
CA SER A 163 -8.56 -14.92 -43.07
C SER A 163 -8.05 -16.30 -43.50
N THR A 164 -8.35 -17.33 -42.71
CA THR A 164 -8.09 -18.72 -43.12
C THR A 164 -8.82 -19.11 -44.41
N GLY A 165 -9.92 -18.42 -44.75
CA GLY A 165 -10.64 -18.54 -46.02
C GLY A 165 -10.03 -17.78 -47.20
N GLY A 166 -8.94 -17.03 -47.01
CA GLY A 166 -8.20 -16.33 -48.07
C GLY A 166 -8.58 -14.87 -48.31
N THR A 167 -9.46 -14.29 -47.50
CA THR A 167 -9.77 -12.85 -47.55
C THR A 167 -8.58 -12.05 -47.02
N VAL A 168 -8.05 -11.13 -47.82
CA VAL A 168 -6.94 -10.24 -47.42
C VAL A 168 -7.50 -9.04 -46.65
N TYR A 169 -7.07 -8.86 -45.40
CA TYR A 169 -7.46 -7.71 -44.57
C TYR A 169 -6.45 -6.56 -44.60
N ALA A 170 -5.17 -6.89 -44.78
CA ALA A 170 -4.09 -5.93 -44.99
C ALA A 170 -2.98 -6.59 -45.81
N SER A 171 -2.31 -5.82 -46.67
CA SER A 171 -1.16 -6.30 -47.43
C SER A 171 -0.21 -5.15 -47.76
N ALA A 172 1.08 -5.44 -47.83
CA ALA A 172 2.10 -4.48 -48.23
C ALA A 172 3.21 -5.15 -49.07
N PRO A 173 3.71 -4.49 -50.12
CA PRO A 173 4.88 -4.96 -50.85
C PRO A 173 6.14 -4.77 -50.00
N VAL A 174 7.03 -5.77 -50.06
CA VAL A 174 8.38 -5.74 -49.45
C VAL A 174 9.46 -5.51 -50.52
N GLY A 175 9.13 -5.73 -51.79
CA GLY A 175 10.05 -5.56 -52.92
C GLY A 175 10.82 -6.83 -53.27
N THR A 176 11.96 -6.69 -53.93
CA THR A 176 12.79 -7.82 -54.36
C THR A 176 13.77 -8.23 -53.27
N VAL A 177 13.82 -9.52 -52.97
CA VAL A 177 14.79 -10.14 -52.07
C VAL A 177 16.06 -10.51 -52.85
N GLY A 178 17.21 -10.08 -52.34
CA GLY A 178 18.53 -10.38 -52.92
C GLY A 178 19.11 -11.73 -52.48
N THR A 179 20.32 -12.02 -52.93
CA THR A 179 21.00 -13.31 -52.66
C THR A 179 21.70 -13.39 -51.31
N GLY A 180 22.01 -12.23 -50.71
CA GLY A 180 22.49 -12.12 -49.33
C GLY A 180 21.35 -12.02 -48.32
N TRP A 181 21.61 -12.41 -47.08
CA TRP A 181 20.69 -12.14 -45.98
C TRP A 181 20.57 -10.65 -45.73
N ALA A 182 19.34 -10.15 -45.73
CA ALA A 182 19.04 -8.77 -45.36
C ALA A 182 17.75 -8.73 -44.53
N ARG A 183 17.62 -7.67 -43.73
CA ARG A 183 16.39 -7.36 -43.00
C ARG A 183 15.42 -6.64 -43.92
N TYR A 184 14.18 -7.09 -43.92
CA TYR A 184 13.07 -6.48 -44.64
C TYR A 184 11.99 -6.05 -43.65
N THR A 185 11.32 -4.94 -43.94
CA THR A 185 10.28 -4.36 -43.08
C THR A 185 9.05 -3.95 -43.90
N ALA A 186 7.88 -4.03 -43.30
CA ALA A 186 6.65 -3.48 -43.85
C ALA A 186 5.68 -3.08 -42.73
N THR A 187 4.71 -2.24 -43.08
CA THR A 187 3.61 -1.88 -42.19
C THR A 187 2.31 -2.36 -42.82
N LEU A 188 1.52 -3.10 -42.04
CA LEU A 188 0.19 -3.55 -42.44
C LEU A 188 -0.85 -2.78 -41.66
N THR A 189 -1.80 -2.14 -42.35
CA THR A 189 -2.92 -1.45 -41.70
C THR A 189 -4.23 -2.05 -42.20
N THR A 190 -5.04 -2.53 -41.28
CA THR A 190 -6.38 -3.06 -41.59
C THR A 190 -7.36 -1.92 -41.82
N SER A 191 -8.38 -2.14 -42.66
CA SER A 191 -9.43 -1.14 -42.87
C SER A 191 -10.32 -0.96 -41.63
N ALA A 192 -11.08 0.13 -41.58
CA ALA A 192 -12.12 0.33 -40.57
C ALA A 192 -13.26 -0.72 -40.65
N SER A 193 -13.37 -1.44 -41.77
CA SER A 193 -14.34 -2.52 -41.98
C SER A 193 -13.79 -3.92 -41.68
N ALA A 194 -12.51 -4.05 -41.34
CA ALA A 194 -11.94 -5.34 -40.97
C ALA A 194 -12.62 -5.89 -39.71
N PRO A 195 -12.84 -7.21 -39.60
CA PRO A 195 -13.50 -7.80 -38.44
C PRO A 195 -12.58 -7.83 -37.22
N VAL A 196 -13.16 -8.05 -36.04
CA VAL A 196 -12.41 -8.60 -34.90
C VAL A 196 -12.46 -10.12 -35.03
N SER A 197 -11.30 -10.76 -35.28
CA SER A 197 -11.26 -12.21 -35.53
C SER A 197 -9.92 -12.82 -35.14
N THR A 198 -9.93 -14.06 -34.67
CA THR A 198 -8.73 -14.90 -34.48
C THR A 198 -8.45 -15.82 -35.67
N ALA A 199 -9.43 -16.07 -36.54
CA ALA A 199 -9.35 -17.03 -37.64
C ALA A 199 -8.58 -16.48 -38.86
N ASN A 200 -7.33 -16.06 -38.62
CA ASN A 200 -6.47 -15.43 -39.60
C ASN A 200 -5.06 -15.99 -39.53
N ARG A 201 -4.26 -15.66 -40.55
CA ARG A 201 -2.87 -16.07 -40.73
C ARG A 201 -2.03 -14.91 -41.26
N PHE A 202 -0.75 -14.92 -40.93
CA PHE A 202 0.25 -14.06 -41.56
C PHE A 202 0.80 -14.77 -42.80
N VAL A 203 1.07 -14.04 -43.88
CA VAL A 203 1.54 -14.63 -45.14
C VAL A 203 2.71 -13.84 -45.70
N VAL A 204 3.72 -14.55 -46.19
CA VAL A 204 4.78 -14.04 -47.08
C VAL A 204 4.61 -14.72 -48.44
N SER A 205 4.44 -13.97 -49.52
CA SER A 205 4.08 -14.56 -50.83
C SER A 205 4.69 -13.83 -52.02
N ALA A 206 4.85 -14.56 -53.12
CA ALA A 206 5.15 -14.03 -54.45
C ALA A 206 3.89 -14.17 -55.34
N ASN A 207 3.48 -13.06 -55.96
CA ASN A 207 2.30 -13.01 -56.81
C ASN A 207 2.75 -13.02 -58.28
N GLY A 208 2.58 -14.14 -58.97
CA GLY A 208 2.94 -14.32 -60.38
C GLY A 208 4.43 -14.11 -60.72
N THR A 209 5.31 -14.33 -59.74
CA THR A 209 6.77 -14.17 -59.88
C THR A 209 7.55 -15.25 -59.12
N GLY A 210 8.85 -15.35 -59.36
CA GLY A 210 9.72 -16.26 -58.63
C GLY A 210 9.62 -17.73 -59.05
N ALA A 211 8.96 -18.04 -60.17
CA ALA A 211 8.91 -19.41 -60.70
C ALA A 211 10.31 -20.02 -60.87
N GLY A 212 10.50 -21.22 -60.34
CA GLY A 212 11.79 -21.92 -60.32
C GLY A 212 12.84 -21.36 -59.35
N ARG A 213 12.47 -20.44 -58.43
CA ARG A 213 13.37 -19.81 -57.47
C ARG A 213 13.06 -20.22 -56.04
N THR A 214 14.03 -20.00 -55.16
CA THR A 214 13.95 -20.35 -53.74
C THR A 214 14.18 -19.12 -52.86
N LEU A 215 13.31 -18.95 -51.87
CA LEU A 215 13.39 -17.93 -50.83
C LEU A 215 13.64 -18.63 -49.48
N TRP A 216 14.56 -18.10 -48.68
CA TRP A 216 14.74 -18.47 -47.29
C TRP A 216 14.38 -17.29 -46.39
N LEU A 217 13.67 -17.54 -45.29
CA LEU A 217 13.32 -16.53 -44.30
C LEU A 217 13.39 -17.06 -42.87
N THR A 218 13.73 -16.19 -41.92
CA THR A 218 13.81 -16.48 -40.48
C THR A 218 13.71 -15.19 -39.66
N VAL A 219 13.63 -15.32 -38.33
CA VAL A 219 13.42 -14.20 -37.37
C VAL A 219 12.24 -13.34 -37.80
N VAL A 220 11.09 -13.99 -38.01
CA VAL A 220 9.89 -13.34 -38.55
C VAL A 220 9.07 -12.72 -37.43
N GLN A 221 8.83 -11.41 -37.56
CA GLN A 221 8.00 -10.64 -36.65
C GLN A 221 6.82 -10.02 -37.41
N CYS A 222 5.61 -10.21 -36.89
CA CYS A 222 4.43 -9.44 -37.24
C CYS A 222 3.83 -8.94 -35.92
N ASN A 223 4.31 -7.79 -35.46
CA ASN A 223 3.95 -7.26 -34.15
C ASN A 223 2.58 -6.62 -34.21
N ALA A 224 1.65 -7.08 -33.36
CA ALA A 224 0.38 -6.44 -33.11
C ALA A 224 0.58 -5.06 -32.44
N PRO A 225 -0.48 -4.21 -32.35
CA PRO A 225 -0.40 -2.96 -31.61
C PRO A 225 0.15 -3.15 -30.19
N THR A 226 1.18 -2.38 -29.86
CA THR A 226 1.91 -2.46 -28.59
C THR A 226 1.38 -1.44 -27.58
N PHE A 227 1.59 -1.70 -26.29
CA PHE A 227 1.20 -0.80 -25.20
C PHE A 227 1.90 0.56 -25.28
N ALA A 228 3.21 0.51 -25.54
CA ALA A 228 4.06 1.66 -25.74
C ALA A 228 4.93 1.47 -26.99
N PRO A 229 5.58 2.54 -27.52
CA PRO A 229 6.48 2.42 -28.66
C PRO A 229 7.70 1.50 -28.40
N THR A 230 8.10 1.35 -27.14
CA THR A 230 9.24 0.52 -26.72
C THR A 230 8.78 -0.81 -26.10
N GLY A 231 9.63 -1.84 -26.18
CA GLY A 231 9.42 -3.11 -25.47
C GLY A 231 8.54 -4.15 -26.17
N ASN A 232 7.90 -3.84 -27.30
CA ASN A 232 7.09 -4.81 -28.06
C ASN A 232 6.07 -5.60 -27.21
N ILE A 233 5.44 -4.94 -26.24
CA ILE A 233 4.53 -5.56 -25.28
C ILE A 233 3.08 -5.44 -25.77
N ARG A 234 2.34 -6.54 -25.78
CA ARG A 234 0.94 -6.61 -26.21
C ARG A 234 0.05 -5.73 -25.32
N ALA A 235 -0.67 -4.80 -25.95
CA ALA A 235 -1.35 -3.70 -25.25
C ALA A 235 -2.43 -4.11 -24.23
N ASP A 236 -3.33 -5.03 -24.59
CA ASP A 236 -4.46 -5.40 -23.74
C ASP A 236 -4.04 -6.19 -22.48
N LEU A 237 -2.98 -6.99 -22.58
CA LEU A 237 -2.44 -7.75 -21.44
C LEU A 237 -1.68 -6.83 -20.49
N GLN A 238 -0.81 -5.96 -21.04
CA GLN A 238 -0.09 -4.97 -20.24
C GLN A 238 -1.05 -4.03 -19.50
N GLN A 239 -2.12 -3.57 -20.16
CA GLN A 239 -3.13 -2.74 -19.51
C GLN A 239 -3.79 -3.46 -18.34
N LYS A 240 -4.11 -4.77 -18.47
CA LYS A 240 -4.69 -5.52 -17.35
C LYS A 240 -3.73 -5.68 -16.18
N LEU A 241 -2.44 -5.92 -16.44
CA LEU A 241 -1.43 -5.94 -15.38
C LEU A 241 -1.34 -4.58 -14.66
N ALA A 242 -1.29 -3.47 -15.42
CA ALA A 242 -1.23 -2.12 -14.86
C ALA A 242 -2.51 -1.74 -14.09
N ASP A 243 -3.68 -2.21 -14.55
CA ASP A 243 -4.99 -1.94 -13.95
C ASP A 243 -5.14 -2.46 -12.52
N THR A 244 -4.32 -3.44 -12.10
CA THR A 244 -4.31 -3.91 -10.70
C THR A 244 -3.48 -3.01 -9.79
N ASN A 245 -2.84 -1.97 -10.32
CA ASN A 245 -1.92 -1.08 -9.61
C ASN A 245 -0.80 -1.85 -8.86
N PRO A 246 -0.01 -2.68 -9.57
CA PRO A 246 1.01 -3.52 -8.93
C PRO A 246 2.15 -2.66 -8.39
N GLY A 247 2.59 -2.96 -7.17
CA GLY A 247 3.77 -2.34 -6.58
C GLY A 247 5.09 -2.92 -7.10
N PHE A 248 5.08 -4.21 -7.47
CA PHE A 248 6.23 -4.91 -8.01
C PHE A 248 5.82 -5.92 -9.09
N ILE A 249 6.79 -6.33 -9.90
CA ILE A 249 6.69 -7.53 -10.74
C ILE A 249 7.94 -8.40 -10.53
N ARG A 250 7.75 -9.63 -10.06
CA ARG A 250 8.78 -10.68 -9.96
C ARG A 250 9.07 -11.25 -11.35
N VAL A 251 10.33 -11.15 -11.79
CA VAL A 251 10.79 -11.52 -13.14
C VAL A 251 12.19 -12.16 -13.07
N PRO A 252 12.56 -13.03 -14.03
CA PRO A 252 11.70 -13.68 -15.03
C PRO A 252 10.85 -14.81 -14.44
N GLY A 253 10.89 -14.97 -13.10
CA GLY A 253 9.95 -15.76 -12.28
C GLY A 253 10.06 -17.27 -12.43
N GLY A 254 9.85 -17.95 -11.29
CA GLY A 254 9.47 -19.35 -11.21
C GLY A 254 10.39 -20.32 -11.93
N ASN A 255 9.79 -21.41 -12.39
CA ASN A 255 10.48 -22.53 -13.02
C ASN A 255 11.15 -22.14 -14.36
N TYR A 256 10.65 -21.11 -15.04
CA TYR A 256 11.27 -20.57 -16.26
C TYR A 256 12.70 -20.03 -16.03
N LEU A 257 12.99 -19.51 -14.82
CA LEU A 257 14.34 -19.07 -14.45
C LEU A 257 15.33 -20.24 -14.45
N GLU A 258 14.93 -21.36 -13.86
CA GLU A 258 15.78 -22.52 -13.60
C GLU A 258 15.98 -23.41 -14.82
N GLY A 259 14.91 -23.65 -15.59
CA GLY A 259 14.85 -24.69 -16.62
C GLY A 259 14.99 -26.11 -16.06
N GLY A 260 14.71 -27.10 -16.89
CA GLY A 260 14.90 -28.52 -16.57
C GLY A 260 16.38 -28.89 -16.51
N VAL A 261 17.17 -28.35 -17.43
CA VAL A 261 18.63 -28.54 -17.51
C VAL A 261 19.35 -27.20 -17.70
N LEU A 262 20.65 -27.17 -17.42
CA LEU A 262 21.45 -25.93 -17.43
C LEU A 262 21.44 -25.20 -18.79
N ALA A 263 21.33 -25.95 -19.89
CA ALA A 263 21.26 -25.38 -21.24
C ALA A 263 19.92 -24.67 -21.53
N ASN A 264 18.89 -24.94 -20.73
CA ASN A 264 17.52 -24.47 -20.92
C ASN A 264 17.07 -23.48 -19.83
N ARG A 265 17.96 -23.08 -18.92
CA ARG A 265 17.69 -22.00 -17.97
C ARG A 265 17.44 -20.67 -18.69
N PHE A 266 16.88 -19.69 -17.99
CA PHE A 266 16.88 -18.32 -18.45
C PHE A 266 18.29 -17.72 -18.39
N ALA A 267 18.99 -17.69 -19.52
CA ALA A 267 20.32 -17.09 -19.65
C ALA A 267 20.21 -15.64 -20.13
N TRP A 268 20.01 -14.69 -19.20
CA TRP A 268 19.62 -13.30 -19.50
C TRP A 268 20.49 -12.60 -20.56
N LYS A 269 21.81 -12.87 -20.60
CA LYS A 269 22.75 -12.31 -21.60
C LYS A 269 22.41 -12.68 -23.04
N ASN A 270 21.74 -13.81 -23.25
CA ASN A 270 21.27 -14.26 -24.56
C ASN A 270 19.94 -13.62 -24.97
N THR A 271 19.32 -12.86 -24.06
CA THR A 271 17.99 -12.25 -24.23
C THR A 271 18.05 -10.74 -24.50
N ILE A 272 19.24 -10.15 -24.46
CA ILE A 272 19.47 -8.71 -24.73
C ILE A 272 20.06 -8.52 -26.12
N GLY A 273 20.14 -7.27 -26.58
CA GLY A 273 20.64 -6.97 -27.92
C GLY A 273 19.69 -7.26 -29.06
N ALA A 274 20.23 -7.19 -30.28
CA ALA A 274 19.43 -7.30 -31.50
C ALA A 274 18.76 -8.69 -31.55
N VAL A 275 17.47 -8.71 -31.87
CA VAL A 275 16.64 -9.93 -31.81
C VAL A 275 17.19 -11.06 -32.68
N GLU A 276 17.81 -10.74 -33.82
CA GLU A 276 18.45 -11.73 -34.70
C GLU A 276 19.73 -12.35 -34.14
N GLN A 277 20.28 -11.82 -33.05
CA GLN A 277 21.43 -12.38 -32.34
C GLN A 277 21.01 -13.22 -31.12
N ARG A 278 19.71 -13.27 -30.82
CA ARG A 278 19.18 -14.06 -29.71
C ARG A 278 18.92 -15.48 -30.18
N ALA A 279 19.49 -16.44 -29.47
CA ALA A 279 19.36 -17.85 -29.84
C ALA A 279 17.99 -18.42 -29.43
N GLY A 280 17.34 -17.88 -28.41
CA GLY A 280 16.23 -18.57 -27.78
C GLY A 280 16.69 -19.83 -27.05
N HIS A 281 15.77 -20.47 -26.35
CA HIS A 281 16.00 -21.75 -25.70
C HIS A 281 14.71 -22.58 -25.65
N LEU A 282 14.85 -23.88 -25.39
CA LEU A 282 13.70 -24.71 -25.09
C LEU A 282 13.27 -24.39 -23.64
N ASN A 283 12.09 -23.84 -23.46
CA ASN A 283 11.45 -23.76 -22.15
C ASN A 283 10.90 -25.16 -21.81
N ASP A 284 11.79 -26.01 -21.31
CA ASP A 284 11.48 -27.39 -20.94
C ASP A 284 10.73 -27.51 -19.61
N ALA A 285 10.71 -26.44 -18.81
CA ALA A 285 9.82 -26.33 -17.65
C ALA A 285 8.34 -26.37 -18.07
N TRP A 286 7.98 -25.73 -19.19
CA TRP A 286 6.60 -25.62 -19.65
C TRP A 286 6.31 -26.20 -21.04
N GLY A 287 7.32 -26.77 -21.70
CA GLY A 287 7.18 -27.65 -22.86
C GLY A 287 7.05 -26.94 -24.22
N TYR A 288 7.60 -25.74 -24.38
CA TYR A 288 7.59 -25.03 -25.67
C TYR A 288 8.88 -24.23 -25.93
N TRP A 289 9.10 -23.79 -27.17
CA TRP A 289 10.28 -23.01 -27.54
C TRP A 289 10.08 -21.54 -27.18
N SER A 290 11.04 -20.93 -26.47
CA SER A 290 11.09 -19.49 -26.25
C SER A 290 12.06 -18.83 -27.22
N THR A 291 11.64 -17.76 -27.90
CA THR A 291 12.53 -17.06 -28.85
C THR A 291 13.51 -16.13 -28.14
N ASP A 292 13.27 -15.82 -26.86
CA ASP A 292 13.96 -14.78 -26.09
C ASP A 292 13.91 -13.38 -26.75
N HIS A 293 13.02 -13.17 -27.74
CA HIS A 293 12.75 -11.85 -28.30
C HIS A 293 12.06 -10.93 -27.28
N PHE A 294 11.33 -11.51 -26.33
CA PHE A 294 10.92 -10.84 -25.09
C PHE A 294 11.95 -11.20 -24.01
N GLY A 295 12.99 -10.37 -23.89
CA GLY A 295 14.12 -10.63 -23.00
C GLY A 295 14.11 -9.74 -21.76
N LEU A 296 15.23 -9.70 -21.04
CA LEU A 296 15.36 -8.96 -19.78
C LEU A 296 14.86 -7.50 -19.88
N LEU A 297 15.26 -6.75 -20.91
CA LEU A 297 14.78 -5.38 -21.10
C LEU A 297 13.25 -5.30 -21.25
N ASN A 298 12.62 -6.27 -21.90
CA ASN A 298 11.18 -6.30 -22.08
C ASN A 298 10.47 -6.56 -20.74
N TYR A 299 10.99 -7.44 -19.88
CA TYR A 299 10.49 -7.65 -18.52
C TYR A 299 10.62 -6.39 -17.65
N LEU A 300 11.74 -5.66 -17.75
CA LEU A 300 11.95 -4.41 -17.02
C LEU A 300 11.01 -3.30 -17.49
N LEU A 301 10.85 -3.15 -18.81
CA LEU A 301 9.89 -2.21 -19.41
C LEU A 301 8.46 -2.56 -19.02
N MET A 302 8.11 -3.83 -18.89
CA MET A 302 6.80 -4.29 -18.43
C MET A 302 6.49 -3.79 -17.02
N ALA A 303 7.46 -3.90 -16.09
CA ALA A 303 7.34 -3.36 -14.73
C ALA A 303 7.23 -1.83 -14.74
N GLU A 304 8.12 -1.13 -15.45
CA GLU A 304 8.13 0.33 -15.55
C GLU A 304 6.81 0.86 -16.13
N GLN A 305 6.31 0.26 -17.21
CA GLN A 305 5.06 0.65 -17.88
C GLN A 305 3.82 0.33 -17.04
N ALA A 306 3.90 -0.59 -16.07
CA ALA A 306 2.84 -0.86 -15.10
C ALA A 306 2.91 0.05 -13.86
N GLY A 307 3.95 0.89 -13.73
CA GLY A 307 4.19 1.70 -12.54
C GLY A 307 4.78 0.90 -11.36
N ALA A 308 5.33 -0.28 -11.63
CA ALA A 308 5.88 -1.21 -10.64
C ALA A 308 7.42 -1.19 -10.63
N GLU A 309 8.03 -1.62 -9.53
CA GLU A 309 9.47 -1.96 -9.51
C GLU A 309 9.70 -3.44 -9.85
N PRO A 310 10.78 -3.81 -10.57
CA PRO A 310 11.14 -5.20 -10.75
C PRO A 310 11.64 -5.81 -9.43
N LEU A 311 11.23 -7.05 -9.15
CA LEU A 311 11.89 -7.95 -8.21
C LEU A 311 12.62 -9.02 -9.04
N LEU A 312 13.95 -9.03 -8.95
CA LEU A 312 14.78 -9.82 -9.87
C LEU A 312 15.11 -11.19 -9.28
N GLY A 313 14.65 -12.27 -9.92
CA GLY A 313 15.17 -13.61 -9.69
C GLY A 313 16.45 -13.85 -10.51
N VAL A 314 17.53 -14.31 -9.85
CA VAL A 314 18.78 -14.68 -10.52
C VAL A 314 19.01 -16.19 -10.44
N PHE A 315 19.48 -16.78 -11.54
CA PHE A 315 19.74 -18.22 -11.60
C PHE A 315 20.84 -18.62 -10.59
N ALA A 316 20.51 -19.50 -9.64
CA ALA A 316 21.38 -19.85 -8.53
C ALA A 316 22.06 -21.22 -8.66
N GLY A 317 22.19 -21.76 -9.87
CA GLY A 317 22.97 -22.99 -10.12
C GLY A 317 22.23 -24.30 -9.86
N TYR A 318 20.91 -24.28 -9.76
CA TYR A 318 20.05 -25.47 -9.65
C TYR A 318 19.06 -25.52 -10.82
N THR A 319 18.71 -26.73 -11.28
CA THR A 319 17.72 -26.93 -12.36
C THR A 319 16.72 -28.01 -11.97
N LEU A 320 15.51 -27.97 -12.53
CA LEU A 320 14.35 -28.75 -12.08
C LEU A 320 14.51 -30.26 -12.22
N ASN A 321 15.41 -30.74 -13.07
CA ASN A 321 15.77 -32.18 -13.14
C ASN A 321 16.74 -32.61 -12.03
N GLY A 322 16.99 -31.77 -11.01
CA GLY A 322 17.83 -32.07 -9.86
C GLY A 322 19.33 -31.85 -10.08
N SER A 323 19.72 -31.15 -11.16
CA SER A 323 21.14 -30.86 -11.39
C SER A 323 21.61 -29.70 -10.53
N VAL A 324 22.70 -29.92 -9.80
CA VAL A 324 23.34 -28.92 -8.94
C VAL A 324 24.69 -28.58 -9.54
N THR A 325 24.94 -27.28 -9.77
CA THR A 325 26.24 -26.78 -10.22
C THR A 325 27.28 -26.95 -9.10
N PRO A 326 28.38 -27.69 -9.32
CA PRO A 326 29.41 -27.86 -8.29
C PRO A 326 29.98 -26.53 -7.82
N GLN A 327 30.33 -26.43 -6.53
CA GLN A 327 30.83 -25.19 -5.92
C GLN A 327 31.97 -24.52 -6.70
N ASN A 328 32.94 -25.32 -7.19
CA ASN A 328 34.09 -24.82 -7.96
C ASN A 328 33.74 -24.37 -9.40
N GLN A 329 32.49 -24.56 -9.83
CA GLN A 329 31.97 -24.14 -11.14
C GLN A 329 30.86 -23.08 -11.01
N LEU A 330 30.52 -22.65 -9.80
CA LEU A 330 29.43 -21.71 -9.57
C LEU A 330 29.81 -20.25 -9.85
N ALA A 331 31.09 -19.91 -9.75
CA ALA A 331 31.58 -18.52 -9.86
C ALA A 331 31.14 -17.77 -11.14
N PRO A 332 31.08 -18.40 -12.34
CA PRO A 332 30.54 -17.73 -13.53
C PRO A 332 29.08 -17.29 -13.39
N PHE A 333 28.23 -18.05 -12.71
CA PHE A 333 26.82 -17.70 -12.49
C PHE A 333 26.66 -16.60 -11.43
N VAL A 334 27.53 -16.58 -10.42
CA VAL A 334 27.62 -15.45 -9.48
C VAL A 334 27.97 -14.17 -10.23
N GLN A 335 28.95 -14.22 -11.14
CA GLN A 335 29.31 -13.06 -11.98
C GLN A 335 28.17 -12.66 -12.93
N GLU A 336 27.45 -13.64 -13.50
CA GLU A 336 26.27 -13.34 -14.32
C GLU A 336 25.19 -12.57 -13.55
N ALA A 337 24.95 -12.87 -12.28
CA ALA A 337 24.02 -12.12 -11.44
C ALA A 337 24.51 -10.68 -11.16
N LEU A 338 25.80 -10.49 -10.87
CA LEU A 338 26.36 -9.14 -10.69
C LEU A 338 26.27 -8.30 -11.96
N ASP A 339 26.53 -8.93 -13.10
CA ASP A 339 26.41 -8.33 -14.42
C ASP A 339 24.95 -7.98 -14.75
N GLU A 340 23.98 -8.82 -14.33
CA GLU A 340 22.55 -8.59 -14.50
C GLU A 340 22.09 -7.37 -13.68
N ILE A 341 22.54 -7.29 -12.42
CA ILE A 341 22.30 -6.14 -11.55
C ILE A 341 22.94 -4.86 -12.14
N GLU A 342 24.15 -4.95 -12.72
CA GLU A 342 24.79 -3.81 -13.39
C GLU A 342 24.01 -3.39 -14.66
N TYR A 343 23.45 -4.35 -15.41
CA TYR A 343 22.60 -4.06 -16.56
C TYR A 343 21.39 -3.22 -16.15
N ILE A 344 20.77 -3.55 -15.01
CA ILE A 344 19.56 -2.88 -14.51
C ILE A 344 19.89 -1.51 -13.90
N THR A 345 20.91 -1.44 -13.05
CA THR A 345 21.16 -0.29 -12.16
C THR A 345 22.35 0.58 -12.57
N GLY A 346 23.26 0.07 -13.40
CA GLY A 346 24.50 0.71 -13.77
C GLY A 346 24.29 1.97 -14.63
N SER A 347 25.21 2.92 -14.50
CA SER A 347 25.25 4.10 -15.39
C SER A 347 25.66 3.71 -16.81
N THR A 348 25.42 4.58 -17.79
CA THR A 348 25.83 4.36 -19.18
C THR A 348 27.36 4.28 -19.39
N SER A 349 28.16 4.51 -18.35
CA SER A 349 29.62 4.36 -18.38
C SER A 349 30.13 2.98 -17.95
N THR A 350 29.26 2.14 -17.35
CA THR A 350 29.60 0.77 -17.01
C THR A 350 29.36 -0.18 -18.18
N THR A 351 29.94 -1.37 -18.15
CA THR A 351 29.82 -2.35 -19.25
C THR A 351 28.36 -2.66 -19.56
N TRP A 352 27.61 -3.07 -18.54
CA TRP A 352 26.24 -3.51 -18.73
C TRP A 352 25.23 -2.36 -18.75
N GLY A 353 25.51 -1.24 -18.09
CA GLY A 353 24.71 -0.02 -18.23
C GLY A 353 24.82 0.59 -19.64
N ALA A 354 26.01 0.53 -20.26
CA ALA A 354 26.18 0.90 -21.67
C ALA A 354 25.43 -0.05 -22.61
N ARG A 355 25.42 -1.37 -22.32
CA ARG A 355 24.62 -2.35 -23.06
C ARG A 355 23.13 -2.05 -22.98
N ARG A 356 22.59 -1.76 -21.78
CA ARG A 356 21.17 -1.34 -21.59
C ARG A 356 20.84 -0.07 -22.39
N ALA A 357 21.74 0.91 -22.37
CA ALA A 357 21.59 2.13 -23.16
C ALA A 357 21.56 1.83 -24.67
N ALA A 358 22.44 0.95 -25.15
CA ALA A 358 22.47 0.52 -26.55
C ALA A 358 21.24 -0.31 -26.95
N ASP A 359 20.60 -1.00 -25.99
CA ASP A 359 19.32 -1.70 -26.17
C ASP A 359 18.12 -0.75 -26.24
N GLY A 360 18.31 0.53 -25.96
CA GLY A 360 17.30 1.57 -26.12
C GLY A 360 16.76 2.14 -24.81
N HIS A 361 17.36 1.81 -23.65
CA HIS A 361 16.97 2.40 -22.36
C HIS A 361 18.18 2.90 -21.56
N PRO A 362 18.59 4.17 -21.74
CA PRO A 362 19.78 4.72 -21.08
C PRO A 362 19.67 4.89 -19.56
N ALA A 363 18.46 5.15 -19.04
CA ALA A 363 18.25 5.38 -17.61
C ALA A 363 18.32 4.05 -16.84
N PRO A 364 18.86 4.01 -15.61
CA PRO A 364 18.78 2.82 -14.79
C PRO A 364 17.34 2.58 -14.33
N PHE A 365 16.96 1.32 -14.16
CA PHE A 365 15.70 0.94 -13.52
C PHE A 365 15.86 0.93 -11.99
N PRO A 366 14.78 1.18 -11.23
CA PRO A 366 14.80 0.92 -9.79
C PRO A 366 14.99 -0.58 -9.55
N LEU A 367 15.79 -0.94 -8.54
CA LEU A 367 15.94 -2.31 -8.07
C LEU A 367 16.21 -2.26 -6.57
N ARG A 368 15.34 -2.90 -5.79
CA ARG A 368 15.51 -3.04 -4.34
C ARG A 368 15.74 -4.48 -3.90
N TYR A 369 15.09 -5.43 -4.58
CA TYR A 369 15.07 -6.83 -4.19
C TYR A 369 15.71 -7.71 -5.26
N VAL A 370 16.60 -8.60 -4.83
CA VAL A 370 17.16 -9.68 -5.66
C VAL A 370 16.92 -11.00 -4.97
N GLU A 371 16.22 -11.90 -5.64
CA GLU A 371 15.99 -13.26 -5.21
C GLU A 371 17.04 -14.19 -5.80
N ILE A 372 17.71 -14.95 -4.92
CA ILE A 372 18.74 -15.90 -5.32
C ILE A 372 18.06 -17.26 -5.52
N GLY A 373 17.84 -17.63 -6.78
CA GLY A 373 17.19 -18.88 -7.14
C GLY A 373 15.67 -18.80 -7.14
N ASN A 374 15.02 -19.97 -7.13
CA ASN A 374 13.58 -20.16 -7.09
C ASN A 374 13.33 -21.56 -6.50
N GLU A 375 12.35 -21.68 -5.60
CA GLU A 375 11.90 -22.97 -5.02
C GLU A 375 13.04 -23.94 -4.61
N ASP A 376 14.16 -23.42 -4.08
CA ASP A 376 15.37 -24.22 -3.84
C ASP A 376 15.19 -25.31 -2.77
N TRP A 377 14.04 -25.40 -2.11
CA TRP A 377 13.68 -26.56 -1.30
C TRP A 377 13.61 -27.87 -2.11
N PHE A 378 13.52 -27.82 -3.44
CA PHE A 378 13.67 -29.00 -4.30
C PHE A 378 15.11 -29.55 -4.31
N ASP A 379 16.10 -28.75 -3.93
CA ASP A 379 17.49 -29.18 -3.79
C ASP A 379 17.67 -30.12 -2.58
N GLY A 380 17.49 -31.42 -2.83
CA GLY A 380 17.74 -32.47 -1.84
C GLY A 380 19.21 -32.65 -1.43
N SER A 381 20.16 -31.97 -2.07
CA SER A 381 21.60 -32.08 -1.73
C SER A 381 22.02 -31.16 -0.58
N GLY A 382 21.20 -30.15 -0.24
CA GLY A 382 21.55 -29.12 0.75
C GLY A 382 22.55 -28.07 0.24
N SER A 383 22.86 -28.07 -1.06
CA SER A 383 23.85 -27.17 -1.66
C SER A 383 23.45 -25.70 -1.62
N TYR A 384 22.14 -25.39 -1.62
CA TYR A 384 21.64 -24.02 -1.48
C TYR A 384 22.21 -23.34 -0.25
N ASN A 385 21.97 -23.94 0.93
CA ASN A 385 22.47 -23.43 2.20
C ASN A 385 24.00 -23.55 2.30
N ALA A 386 24.58 -24.64 1.80
CA ALA A 386 26.00 -24.93 2.00
C ALA A 386 26.93 -23.98 1.24
N TYR A 387 26.63 -23.65 -0.03
CA TYR A 387 27.50 -22.78 -0.83
C TYR A 387 26.81 -21.94 -1.90
N ARG A 388 25.66 -22.35 -2.46
CA ARG A 388 25.06 -21.56 -3.55
C ARG A 388 24.55 -20.21 -3.05
N TYR A 389 23.69 -20.18 -2.04
CA TYR A 389 23.23 -18.94 -1.43
C TYR A 389 24.38 -18.08 -0.86
N PRO A 390 25.33 -18.62 -0.05
CA PRO A 390 26.46 -17.85 0.44
C PRO A 390 27.29 -17.16 -0.64
N MET A 391 27.61 -17.87 -1.74
CA MET A 391 28.45 -17.31 -2.79
C MET A 391 27.78 -16.15 -3.53
N PHE A 392 26.47 -16.26 -3.80
CA PHE A 392 25.70 -15.17 -4.39
C PHE A 392 25.49 -14.03 -3.40
N TYR A 393 25.06 -14.33 -2.17
CA TYR A 393 24.84 -13.33 -1.12
C TYR A 393 26.09 -12.49 -0.87
N ASP A 394 27.24 -13.13 -0.62
CA ASP A 394 28.48 -12.43 -0.30
C ASP A 394 28.94 -11.54 -1.44
N ALA A 395 28.82 -12.02 -2.69
CA ALA A 395 29.20 -11.26 -3.87
C ALA A 395 28.27 -10.07 -4.12
N ILE A 396 26.94 -10.28 -4.03
CA ILE A 396 25.96 -9.21 -4.25
C ILE A 396 26.06 -8.17 -3.14
N LYS A 397 26.12 -8.55 -1.87
CA LYS A 397 26.26 -7.59 -0.76
C LYS A 397 27.58 -6.82 -0.79
N ALA A 398 28.66 -7.43 -1.30
CA ALA A 398 29.92 -6.72 -1.48
C ALA A 398 29.84 -5.62 -2.55
N ALA A 399 29.16 -5.89 -3.68
CA ALA A 399 29.03 -4.95 -4.79
C ALA A 399 27.88 -3.94 -4.61
N TYR A 400 26.77 -4.39 -4.00
CA TYR A 400 25.50 -3.68 -3.90
C TYR A 400 24.91 -3.84 -2.48
N PRO A 401 25.56 -3.29 -1.44
CA PRO A 401 25.16 -3.47 -0.05
C PRO A 401 23.75 -2.96 0.28
N GLN A 402 23.21 -2.07 -0.56
CA GLN A 402 21.86 -1.50 -0.43
C GLN A 402 20.73 -2.43 -0.89
N LEU A 403 21.02 -3.48 -1.66
CA LEU A 403 19.99 -4.41 -2.15
C LEU A 403 19.56 -5.36 -1.04
N GLU A 404 18.27 -5.63 -0.95
CA GLU A 404 17.69 -6.63 -0.06
C GLU A 404 17.68 -7.99 -0.76
N ILE A 405 18.23 -8.99 -0.10
CA ILE A 405 18.39 -10.33 -0.65
C ILE A 405 17.25 -11.22 -0.19
N VAL A 406 16.51 -11.73 -1.17
CA VAL A 406 15.44 -12.71 -0.98
C VAL A 406 16.04 -14.11 -1.10
N ALA A 407 15.85 -14.92 -0.06
CA ALA A 407 16.13 -16.35 -0.13
C ALA A 407 14.87 -17.11 -0.60
N SER A 408 15.04 -18.06 -1.51
CA SER A 408 13.98 -18.92 -2.04
C SER A 408 13.66 -20.11 -1.13
N MET A 409 14.43 -20.30 -0.04
CA MET A 409 14.12 -21.23 1.06
C MET A 409 14.87 -20.81 2.34
N PRO A 410 14.45 -21.28 3.53
CA PRO A 410 15.16 -20.97 4.78
C PRO A 410 16.63 -21.43 4.75
N VAL A 411 17.54 -20.52 5.10
CA VAL A 411 18.98 -20.78 5.22
C VAL A 411 19.52 -20.34 6.58
N THR A 412 20.65 -20.92 6.97
CA THR A 412 21.38 -20.59 8.21
C THR A 412 22.81 -20.09 7.94
N SER A 413 23.27 -20.19 6.71
CA SER A 413 24.64 -19.87 6.32
C SER A 413 24.93 -18.38 6.20
N ARG A 414 23.93 -17.56 5.85
CA ARG A 414 23.98 -16.10 5.76
C ARG A 414 22.64 -15.48 6.18
N PRO A 415 22.61 -14.17 6.52
CA PRO A 415 21.36 -13.46 6.75
C PRO A 415 20.44 -13.53 5.52
N MET A 416 19.14 -13.57 5.78
CA MET A 416 18.10 -13.35 4.78
C MET A 416 17.47 -11.99 5.10
N ASP A 417 17.45 -11.06 4.15
CA ASP A 417 16.69 -9.81 4.36
C ASP A 417 15.19 -10.11 4.19
N VAL A 418 14.88 -10.96 3.21
CA VAL A 418 13.53 -11.45 2.89
C VAL A 418 13.56 -12.97 2.67
N ILE A 419 12.50 -13.66 3.06
CA ILE A 419 12.23 -15.07 2.70
C ILE A 419 11.03 -15.12 1.74
N ASP A 420 11.12 -15.93 0.69
CA ASP A 420 10.01 -16.22 -0.22
C ASP A 420 9.22 -17.46 0.23
N ASP A 421 7.92 -17.28 0.47
CA ASP A 421 6.95 -18.33 0.82
C ASP A 421 5.97 -18.58 -0.34
N HIS A 422 5.80 -19.84 -0.74
CA HIS A 422 4.83 -20.23 -1.78
C HIS A 422 3.65 -21.03 -1.21
N TYR A 423 2.41 -20.69 -1.58
CA TYR A 423 1.19 -21.35 -1.09
C TYR A 423 0.17 -21.69 -2.19
N TYR A 424 0.04 -22.99 -2.47
CA TYR A 424 -0.96 -23.52 -3.40
C TYR A 424 -1.89 -24.51 -2.73
N ASN A 425 -3.19 -24.41 -3.01
CA ASN A 425 -4.17 -25.37 -2.52
C ASN A 425 -5.39 -25.49 -3.46
N GLY A 426 -5.82 -26.70 -3.80
CA GLY A 426 -7.00 -26.93 -4.63
C GLY A 426 -8.34 -26.64 -3.92
N ASN A 427 -8.34 -26.52 -2.59
CA ASN A 427 -9.52 -26.16 -1.81
C ASN A 427 -9.44 -24.68 -1.39
N PRO A 428 -10.42 -23.83 -1.77
CA PRO A 428 -10.47 -22.43 -1.35
C PRO A 428 -10.36 -22.21 0.17
N ALA A 429 -10.95 -23.11 0.98
CA ALA A 429 -10.89 -23.02 2.43
C ALA A 429 -9.45 -23.25 2.97
N GLY A 430 -8.62 -23.99 2.24
CA GLY A 430 -7.22 -24.22 2.59
C GLY A 430 -6.37 -22.96 2.48
N ILE A 431 -6.53 -22.18 1.40
CA ILE A 431 -5.90 -20.86 1.30
C ILE A 431 -6.49 -19.89 2.33
N ALA A 432 -7.82 -19.88 2.49
CA ALA A 432 -8.48 -18.99 3.47
C ALA A 432 -8.00 -19.20 4.91
N ALA A 433 -7.62 -20.44 5.28
CA ALA A 433 -7.09 -20.77 6.60
C ALA A 433 -5.72 -20.12 6.88
N LEU A 434 -4.98 -19.71 5.84
CA LEU A 434 -3.71 -18.99 5.98
C LEU A 434 -3.91 -17.52 6.38
N ALA A 435 -5.14 -17.02 6.49
CA ALA A 435 -5.43 -15.64 6.86
C ALA A 435 -4.81 -15.18 8.19
N THR A 436 -4.41 -16.10 9.08
CA THR A 436 -3.73 -15.80 10.35
C THR A 436 -2.28 -16.30 10.39
N ARG A 437 -1.74 -16.78 9.26
CA ARG A 437 -0.41 -17.41 9.14
C ARG A 437 0.71 -16.58 9.77
N TYR A 438 0.67 -15.26 9.57
CA TYR A 438 1.71 -14.33 9.99
C TYR A 438 1.40 -13.56 11.28
N ASP A 439 0.21 -13.74 11.87
CA ASP A 439 -0.20 -12.99 13.07
C ASP A 439 0.76 -13.23 14.25
N SER A 440 1.28 -14.46 14.39
CA SER A 440 2.22 -14.85 15.45
C SER A 440 3.66 -15.07 14.97
N ALA A 441 3.98 -14.72 13.71
CA ALA A 441 5.33 -14.87 13.18
C ALA A 441 6.35 -13.97 13.91
N ASP A 442 7.61 -14.39 13.98
CA ASP A 442 8.66 -13.60 14.62
C ASP A 442 8.99 -12.35 13.79
N ARG A 443 8.92 -11.17 14.42
CA ARG A 443 9.23 -9.87 13.80
C ARG A 443 10.73 -9.55 13.80
N ASN A 444 11.56 -10.39 14.43
CA ASN A 444 13.02 -10.25 14.44
C ASN A 444 13.71 -11.03 13.30
N GLY A 445 12.95 -11.85 12.57
CA GLY A 445 13.44 -12.60 11.41
C GLY A 445 13.44 -11.79 10.10
N PRO A 446 13.68 -12.44 8.95
CA PRO A 446 13.54 -11.81 7.65
C PRO A 446 12.12 -11.26 7.43
N LYS A 447 11.99 -10.25 6.56
CA LYS A 447 10.70 -9.90 5.98
C LYS A 447 10.18 -11.04 5.11
N VAL A 448 8.90 -11.00 4.76
CA VAL A 448 8.28 -12.07 3.97
C VAL A 448 7.82 -11.52 2.62
N LEU A 449 8.27 -12.18 1.56
CA LEU A 449 7.65 -12.16 0.25
C LEU A 449 6.75 -13.40 0.17
N VAL A 450 5.49 -13.24 -0.22
CA VAL A 450 4.65 -14.36 -0.66
C VAL A 450 4.69 -14.37 -2.18
N GLY A 451 5.78 -14.87 -2.75
CA GLY A 451 6.12 -14.73 -4.17
C GLY A 451 5.18 -15.48 -5.09
N GLU A 452 4.53 -16.52 -4.56
CA GLU A 452 3.51 -17.27 -5.27
C GLU A 452 2.38 -17.74 -4.33
N TYR A 453 1.15 -17.41 -4.67
CA TYR A 453 -0.02 -18.05 -4.07
C TYR A 453 -1.19 -18.17 -5.02
N GLY A 454 -2.06 -19.13 -4.76
CA GLY A 454 -3.32 -19.25 -5.50
C GLY A 454 -4.12 -20.50 -5.16
N VAL A 455 -5.43 -20.41 -5.35
CA VAL A 455 -6.27 -21.61 -5.31
C VAL A 455 -6.13 -22.36 -6.63
N THR A 456 -5.67 -23.61 -6.57
CA THR A 456 -5.39 -24.45 -7.75
C THR A 456 -6.59 -25.30 -8.17
N ASN A 457 -7.76 -24.68 -8.29
CA ASN A 457 -9.04 -25.35 -8.55
C ASN A 457 -9.61 -25.09 -9.97
N GLY A 458 -8.78 -24.65 -10.93
CA GLY A 458 -9.23 -24.52 -12.31
C GLY A 458 -9.59 -25.84 -12.97
N SER A 459 -10.03 -25.75 -14.23
CA SER A 459 -10.52 -26.91 -14.96
C SER A 459 -9.86 -27.01 -16.34
N SER A 460 -9.87 -28.22 -16.90
CA SER A 460 -9.46 -28.45 -18.29
C SER A 460 -10.37 -27.77 -19.32
N ALA A 461 -11.49 -27.18 -18.90
CA ALA A 461 -12.39 -26.42 -19.77
C ALA A 461 -12.24 -24.90 -19.61
N ASN A 462 -11.58 -24.42 -18.54
CA ASN A 462 -11.35 -23.00 -18.30
C ASN A 462 -10.07 -22.82 -17.47
N PRO A 463 -9.06 -22.10 -18.00
CA PRO A 463 -7.77 -21.97 -17.33
C PRO A 463 -7.78 -20.97 -16.17
N THR A 464 -8.91 -20.33 -15.84
CA THR A 464 -9.03 -19.35 -14.74
C THR A 464 -9.94 -19.86 -13.61
N GLY A 465 -9.70 -19.37 -12.38
CA GLY A 465 -10.37 -19.81 -11.14
C GLY A 465 -11.85 -19.43 -10.99
N THR A 466 -12.49 -19.96 -9.94
CA THR A 466 -13.88 -19.65 -9.55
C THR A 466 -13.98 -18.43 -8.62
N LEU A 467 -15.20 -17.91 -8.44
CA LEU A 467 -15.48 -16.94 -7.37
C LEU A 467 -15.10 -17.46 -5.98
N SER A 468 -15.39 -18.73 -5.66
CA SER A 468 -15.01 -19.31 -4.37
C SER A 468 -13.49 -19.32 -4.14
N GLY A 469 -12.69 -19.59 -5.18
CA GLY A 469 -11.23 -19.47 -5.14
C GLY A 469 -10.79 -18.05 -4.80
N ALA A 470 -11.33 -17.07 -5.52
CA ALA A 470 -11.06 -15.65 -5.29
C ALA A 470 -11.44 -15.18 -3.88
N ILE A 471 -12.55 -15.69 -3.31
CA ILE A 471 -12.94 -15.38 -1.92
C ILE A 471 -11.96 -16.00 -0.92
N GLY A 472 -11.50 -17.23 -1.14
CA GLY A 472 -10.49 -17.87 -0.30
C GLY A 472 -9.16 -17.11 -0.32
N GLU A 473 -8.74 -16.66 -1.50
CA GLU A 473 -7.56 -15.80 -1.70
C GLU A 473 -7.73 -14.44 -1.01
N ALA A 474 -8.89 -13.79 -1.17
CA ALA A 474 -9.19 -12.53 -0.49
C ALA A 474 -9.10 -12.67 1.03
N ALA A 475 -9.58 -13.79 1.59
CA ALA A 475 -9.46 -14.06 3.02
C ALA A 475 -7.99 -14.14 3.45
N PHE A 476 -7.14 -14.83 2.70
CA PHE A 476 -5.70 -14.85 2.95
C PHE A 476 -5.08 -13.46 2.87
N MET A 477 -5.42 -12.69 1.82
CA MET A 477 -4.93 -11.33 1.61
C MET A 477 -5.27 -10.37 2.76
N THR A 478 -6.39 -10.57 3.48
CA THR A 478 -6.67 -9.78 4.70
C THR A 478 -5.59 -9.98 5.78
N GLY A 479 -5.04 -11.19 5.87
CA GLY A 479 -3.92 -11.52 6.75
C GLY A 479 -2.62 -10.88 6.30
N LEU A 480 -2.37 -10.87 4.99
CA LEU A 480 -1.19 -10.22 4.41
C LEU A 480 -1.18 -8.72 4.71
N VAL A 481 -2.30 -8.04 4.47
CA VAL A 481 -2.46 -6.60 4.80
C VAL A 481 -2.32 -6.37 6.31
N ARG A 482 -2.96 -7.20 7.16
CA ARG A 482 -2.90 -7.02 8.61
C ARG A 482 -1.46 -7.12 9.15
N ASN A 483 -0.61 -7.91 8.49
CA ASN A 483 0.78 -8.12 8.85
C ASN A 483 1.74 -7.40 7.89
N ALA A 484 1.34 -6.24 7.34
CA ALA A 484 2.19 -5.44 6.45
C ALA A 484 3.50 -4.96 7.10
N ASP A 485 3.60 -5.00 8.43
CA ASP A 485 4.87 -4.79 9.14
C ASP A 485 5.92 -5.85 8.81
N LEU A 486 5.50 -7.07 8.46
CA LEU A 486 6.35 -8.23 8.18
C LEU A 486 6.27 -8.68 6.71
N VAL A 487 5.05 -8.82 6.17
CA VAL A 487 4.79 -9.25 4.80
C VAL A 487 4.90 -8.06 3.86
N MET A 488 6.02 -7.96 3.17
CA MET A 488 6.38 -6.81 2.36
C MET A 488 5.82 -6.87 0.92
N ALA A 489 5.50 -8.06 0.43
CA ALA A 489 4.98 -8.27 -0.92
C ALA A 489 4.24 -9.60 -1.05
N ALA A 490 3.31 -9.66 -2.01
CA ALA A 490 2.61 -10.89 -2.38
C ALA A 490 2.20 -10.88 -3.87
N ALA A 491 2.33 -12.03 -4.54
CA ALA A 491 1.95 -12.18 -5.95
C ALA A 491 1.12 -13.45 -6.19
N TYR A 492 -0.02 -13.28 -6.88
CA TYR A 492 -0.81 -14.40 -7.37
C TYR A 492 -0.07 -15.10 -8.51
N ALA A 493 -0.12 -16.43 -8.55
CA ALA A 493 0.57 -17.22 -9.56
C ALA A 493 -0.32 -18.34 -10.16
N PRO A 494 -0.30 -18.54 -11.49
CA PRO A 494 0.34 -17.72 -12.53
C PRO A 494 -0.50 -16.51 -12.97
N ALA A 495 0.14 -15.45 -13.47
CA ALA A 495 -0.55 -14.22 -13.87
C ALA A 495 -1.38 -14.36 -15.16
N LEU A 496 -0.91 -15.11 -16.16
CA LEU A 496 -1.44 -15.06 -17.52
C LEU A 496 -1.59 -16.46 -18.13
N THR A 497 -2.60 -16.62 -18.98
CA THR A 497 -2.81 -17.87 -19.72
C THR A 497 -3.47 -17.64 -21.08
N SER A 498 -2.94 -18.31 -22.10
CA SER A 498 -3.70 -18.55 -23.33
C SER A 498 -4.89 -19.47 -23.02
N VAL A 499 -6.05 -19.19 -23.60
CA VAL A 499 -7.24 -20.06 -23.52
C VAL A 499 -7.22 -21.16 -24.58
N ASP A 500 -6.24 -21.14 -25.48
CA ASP A 500 -6.14 -22.10 -26.57
C ASP A 500 -5.11 -23.21 -26.26
N ASN A 501 -4.16 -22.95 -25.35
CA ASN A 501 -3.20 -23.94 -24.83
C ASN A 501 -2.59 -23.48 -23.51
N TRP A 502 -2.75 -24.29 -22.46
CA TRP A 502 -2.23 -24.01 -21.14
C TRP A 502 -1.78 -25.29 -20.44
N GLN A 503 -0.83 -25.15 -19.53
CA GLN A 503 -0.23 -26.21 -18.71
C GLN A 503 -0.78 -26.19 -17.28
N TRP A 504 -1.11 -25.01 -16.76
CA TRP A 504 -1.65 -24.80 -15.41
C TRP A 504 -3.02 -24.14 -15.44
N SER A 505 -3.97 -24.67 -14.69
CA SER A 505 -5.37 -24.21 -14.69
C SER A 505 -5.69 -23.46 -13.40
N SER A 506 -5.18 -22.24 -13.21
CA SER A 506 -5.56 -21.31 -12.13
C SER A 506 -4.87 -19.97 -12.34
N ASN A 507 -5.32 -19.21 -13.34
CA ASN A 507 -4.63 -18.01 -13.79
C ASN A 507 -5.43 -16.72 -13.54
N LEU A 508 -4.72 -15.60 -13.41
CA LEU A 508 -5.33 -14.28 -13.18
C LEU A 508 -6.00 -13.73 -14.44
N ILE A 509 -5.31 -13.78 -15.58
CA ILE A 509 -5.76 -13.18 -16.85
C ILE A 509 -5.78 -14.25 -17.95
N GLY A 510 -6.95 -14.50 -18.52
CA GLY A 510 -7.10 -15.38 -19.68
C GLY A 510 -7.17 -14.58 -20.99
N PHE A 511 -6.56 -15.08 -22.06
CA PHE A 511 -6.57 -14.40 -23.36
C PHE A 511 -6.53 -15.34 -24.57
N ASN A 512 -6.93 -14.81 -25.72
CA ASN A 512 -6.65 -15.38 -27.05
C ASN A 512 -5.98 -14.31 -27.92
N ALA A 513 -5.87 -14.51 -29.24
CA ALA A 513 -5.21 -13.56 -30.14
C ALA A 513 -5.87 -12.17 -30.27
N VAL A 514 -7.14 -11.97 -29.86
CA VAL A 514 -7.87 -10.68 -29.99
C VAL A 514 -8.55 -10.17 -28.73
N SER A 515 -8.62 -10.96 -27.67
CA SER A 515 -9.36 -10.57 -26.47
C SER A 515 -8.70 -11.14 -25.23
N SER A 516 -8.97 -10.51 -24.10
CA SER A 516 -8.52 -10.92 -22.79
C SER A 516 -9.57 -10.58 -21.73
N TYR A 517 -9.60 -11.35 -20.65
CA TYR A 517 -10.52 -11.16 -19.53
C TYR A 517 -9.80 -11.37 -18.19
N GLY A 518 -10.33 -10.77 -17.13
CA GLY A 518 -9.85 -11.01 -15.76
C GLY A 518 -10.68 -12.11 -15.10
N SER A 519 -10.04 -12.99 -14.35
CA SER A 519 -10.73 -13.96 -13.51
C SER A 519 -11.41 -13.30 -12.29
N PRO A 520 -12.25 -14.01 -11.53
CA PRO A 520 -12.68 -13.51 -10.22
C PRO A 520 -11.51 -13.10 -9.33
N SER A 521 -10.39 -13.85 -9.36
CA SER A 521 -9.16 -13.53 -8.63
C SER A 521 -8.52 -12.24 -9.13
N TYR A 522 -8.53 -11.96 -10.45
CA TYR A 522 -8.08 -10.67 -11.00
C TYR A 522 -8.82 -9.49 -10.38
N HIS A 523 -10.13 -9.63 -10.23
CA HIS A 523 -10.94 -8.58 -9.61
C HIS A 523 -10.63 -8.39 -8.14
N VAL A 524 -10.34 -9.47 -7.40
CA VAL A 524 -9.85 -9.39 -6.00
C VAL A 524 -8.50 -8.67 -5.95
N GLN A 525 -7.53 -9.05 -6.79
CA GLN A 525 -6.22 -8.37 -6.86
C GLN A 525 -6.39 -6.89 -7.15
N LYS A 526 -7.22 -6.54 -8.14
CA LYS A 526 -7.51 -5.14 -8.48
C LYS A 526 -8.18 -4.38 -7.32
N MET A 527 -9.11 -5.00 -6.60
CA MET A 527 -9.75 -4.38 -5.43
C MET A 527 -8.73 -4.10 -4.31
N PHE A 528 -7.84 -5.05 -4.00
CA PHE A 528 -6.79 -4.85 -3.00
C PHE A 528 -5.68 -3.88 -3.45
N GLY A 529 -5.39 -3.80 -4.75
CA GLY A 529 -4.38 -2.87 -5.28
C GLY A 529 -4.87 -1.43 -5.44
N THR A 530 -6.20 -1.20 -5.53
CA THR A 530 -6.77 0.14 -5.81
C THR A 530 -7.64 0.70 -4.68
N LEU A 531 -8.09 -0.13 -3.72
CA LEU A 531 -8.96 0.26 -2.62
C LEU A 531 -8.31 -0.07 -1.26
N LEU A 532 -7.08 0.40 -1.08
CA LEU A 532 -6.24 0.16 0.10
C LEU A 532 -5.54 1.45 0.51
N GLY A 533 -5.51 1.71 1.82
CA GLY A 533 -4.80 2.84 2.41
C GLY A 533 -3.30 2.59 2.55
N ASP A 534 -2.56 3.64 2.95
CA ASP A 534 -1.12 3.58 3.17
C ASP A 534 -0.74 3.15 4.60
N HIS A 535 -1.72 3.01 5.51
CA HIS A 535 -1.51 2.49 6.86
C HIS A 535 -2.60 1.50 7.26
N VAL A 536 -2.20 0.42 7.93
CA VAL A 536 -3.11 -0.53 8.59
C VAL A 536 -3.66 0.09 9.87
N VAL A 537 -4.95 -0.07 10.10
CA VAL A 537 -5.63 0.38 11.33
C VAL A 537 -6.30 -0.79 12.03
N PRO A 538 -6.39 -0.80 13.38
CA PRO A 538 -7.04 -1.87 14.11
C PRO A 538 -8.48 -2.08 13.65
N ALA A 539 -8.84 -3.32 13.34
CA ALA A 539 -10.19 -3.73 13.00
C ALA A 539 -10.55 -5.00 13.78
N GLN A 540 -11.65 -4.98 14.53
CA GLN A 540 -12.10 -6.10 15.35
C GLN A 540 -13.52 -6.52 14.94
N LEU A 541 -13.64 -7.73 14.39
CA LEU A 541 -14.90 -8.37 14.06
C LEU A 541 -15.29 -9.36 15.16
N THR A 542 -16.51 -9.25 15.69
CA THR A 542 -17.08 -10.17 16.68
C THR A 542 -18.50 -10.57 16.30
N GLY A 543 -19.00 -11.70 16.81
CA GLY A 543 -20.35 -12.22 16.53
C GLY A 543 -20.53 -12.91 15.17
N ALA A 544 -19.65 -12.67 14.20
CA ALA A 544 -19.62 -13.40 12.93
C ALA A 544 -18.98 -14.79 13.05
N SER A 545 -19.21 -15.66 12.06
CA SER A 545 -18.44 -16.90 11.90
C SER A 545 -16.95 -16.58 11.85
N ALA A 546 -16.13 -17.47 12.42
CA ALA A 546 -14.68 -17.39 12.35
C ALA A 546 -14.14 -17.50 10.92
N ASP A 547 -14.95 -17.82 9.91
CA ASP A 547 -14.52 -17.80 8.50
C ASP A 547 -14.61 -16.40 7.87
N VAL A 548 -15.41 -15.50 8.44
CA VAL A 548 -15.54 -14.12 7.96
C VAL A 548 -14.29 -13.34 8.38
N ARG A 549 -13.64 -12.69 7.42
CA ARG A 549 -12.42 -11.91 7.65
C ARG A 549 -12.68 -10.44 7.43
N ALA A 550 -12.00 -9.60 8.19
CA ALA A 550 -12.00 -8.17 7.99
C ALA A 550 -10.59 -7.60 8.16
N VAL A 551 -10.28 -6.57 7.37
CA VAL A 551 -9.09 -5.72 7.55
C VAL A 551 -9.47 -4.29 7.22
N ALA A 552 -8.85 -3.33 7.88
CA ALA A 552 -9.04 -1.92 7.59
C ALA A 552 -7.70 -1.22 7.41
N THR A 553 -7.71 -0.25 6.51
CA THR A 553 -6.58 0.64 6.25
C THR A 553 -7.05 2.08 6.17
N ARG A 554 -6.15 3.03 6.37
CA ARG A 554 -6.41 4.46 6.15
C ARG A 554 -5.35 5.04 5.23
N THR A 555 -5.71 6.06 4.46
CA THR A 555 -4.74 6.92 3.79
C THR A 555 -4.27 8.01 4.75
N THR A 556 -3.11 8.61 4.48
CA THR A 556 -2.63 9.82 5.16
C THR A 556 -3.64 10.98 5.02
N SER A 557 -4.42 11.01 3.94
CA SER A 557 -5.48 12.01 3.71
C SER A 557 -6.78 11.76 4.51
N GLY A 558 -6.90 10.63 5.22
CA GLY A 558 -8.08 10.29 6.03
C GLY A 558 -9.16 9.48 5.31
N THR A 559 -8.90 8.87 4.16
CA THR A 559 -9.82 7.89 3.58
C THR A 559 -9.62 6.55 4.27
N VAL A 560 -10.68 5.97 4.81
CA VAL A 560 -10.67 4.65 5.45
C VAL A 560 -11.26 3.61 4.51
N TYR A 561 -10.52 2.53 4.26
CA TYR A 561 -10.99 1.35 3.55
C TYR A 561 -11.26 0.23 4.54
N VAL A 562 -12.46 -0.33 4.51
CA VAL A 562 -12.84 -1.51 5.31
C VAL A 562 -13.17 -2.65 4.37
N THR A 563 -12.32 -3.66 4.33
CA THR A 563 -12.51 -4.86 3.52
C THR A 563 -13.09 -5.96 4.38
N VAL A 564 -14.22 -6.54 3.96
CA VAL A 564 -14.86 -7.69 4.60
C VAL A 564 -15.01 -8.80 3.57
N VAL A 565 -14.55 -10.00 3.94
CA VAL A 565 -14.62 -11.21 3.13
C VAL A 565 -15.57 -12.18 3.83
N ASN A 566 -16.67 -12.52 3.17
CA ASN A 566 -17.66 -13.46 3.66
C ASN A 566 -17.69 -14.71 2.77
N PRO A 567 -16.99 -15.79 3.14
CA PRO A 567 -17.03 -17.06 2.42
C PRO A 567 -18.25 -17.91 2.75
N THR A 568 -19.12 -17.48 3.67
CA THR A 568 -20.24 -18.29 4.12
C THR A 568 -21.40 -18.24 3.12
N ALA A 569 -22.29 -19.24 3.20
CA ALA A 569 -23.50 -19.32 2.39
C ALA A 569 -24.63 -18.36 2.86
N SER A 570 -24.39 -17.56 3.89
CA SER A 570 -25.38 -16.63 4.45
C SER A 570 -24.83 -15.21 4.48
N ALA A 571 -25.72 -14.24 4.30
CA ALA A 571 -25.37 -12.84 4.50
C ALA A 571 -25.11 -12.57 5.99
N VAL A 572 -24.19 -11.67 6.28
CA VAL A 572 -23.84 -11.29 7.65
C VAL A 572 -24.20 -9.82 7.86
N GLU A 573 -25.18 -9.57 8.72
CA GLU A 573 -25.55 -8.21 9.12
C GLU A 573 -24.65 -7.75 10.26
N THR A 574 -23.93 -6.65 10.04
CA THR A 574 -22.88 -6.18 10.93
C THR A 574 -23.13 -4.74 11.35
N GLN A 575 -23.05 -4.48 12.66
CA GLN A 575 -22.92 -3.12 13.18
C GLN A 575 -21.48 -2.65 13.00
N LEU A 576 -21.26 -1.68 12.12
CA LEU A 576 -19.97 -1.02 11.96
C LEU A 576 -19.86 0.17 12.90
N THR A 577 -18.68 0.33 13.50
CA THR A 577 -18.32 1.50 14.31
C THR A 577 -16.92 1.96 13.89
N ILE A 578 -16.79 3.24 13.51
CA ILE A 578 -15.53 3.87 13.13
C ILE A 578 -15.14 4.86 14.24
N ASN A 579 -14.12 4.48 15.00
CA ASN A 579 -13.56 5.27 16.10
C ASN A 579 -12.34 6.08 15.65
N GLY A 580 -11.95 7.07 16.45
CA GLY A 580 -10.70 7.82 16.26
C GLY A 580 -10.71 8.84 15.11
N ALA A 581 -11.78 8.91 14.32
CA ALA A 581 -12.02 9.98 13.35
C ALA A 581 -12.75 11.16 14.00
N THR A 582 -12.42 12.40 13.61
CA THR A 582 -13.16 13.60 14.07
C THR A 582 -14.55 13.65 13.45
N SER A 583 -14.67 13.25 12.19
CA SER A 583 -15.96 12.98 11.55
C SER A 583 -15.82 11.87 10.52
N VAL A 584 -16.94 11.19 10.25
CA VAL A 584 -17.09 10.20 9.19
C VAL A 584 -18.15 10.72 8.23
N GLY A 585 -17.88 10.66 6.94
CA GLY A 585 -18.80 11.10 5.89
C GLY A 585 -20.15 10.40 6.00
N GLY A 586 -21.22 11.12 5.65
CA GLY A 586 -22.60 10.60 5.69
C GLY A 586 -22.89 9.52 4.65
N THR A 587 -21.95 9.24 3.74
CA THR A 587 -22.05 8.19 2.72
C THR A 587 -20.75 7.40 2.62
N ALA A 588 -20.86 6.12 2.31
CA ALA A 588 -19.74 5.25 1.96
C ALA A 588 -19.94 4.70 0.55
N THR A 589 -18.84 4.59 -0.21
CA THR A 589 -18.82 3.85 -1.47
C THR A 589 -18.62 2.37 -1.15
N VAL A 590 -19.41 1.50 -1.78
CA VAL A 590 -19.40 0.05 -1.53
C VAL A 590 -19.08 -0.66 -2.84
N THR A 591 -17.89 -1.24 -2.92
CA THR A 591 -17.48 -2.10 -4.03
C THR A 591 -17.65 -3.56 -3.63
N THR A 592 -18.48 -4.31 -4.35
CA THR A 592 -18.86 -5.69 -4.01
C THR A 592 -18.57 -6.64 -5.17
N LEU A 593 -17.81 -7.70 -4.90
CA LEU A 593 -17.67 -8.88 -5.74
C LEU A 593 -18.45 -10.04 -5.08
N THR A 594 -19.46 -10.58 -5.77
CA THR A 594 -20.30 -11.67 -5.27
C THR A 594 -21.01 -12.37 -6.44
N GLY A 595 -21.64 -13.51 -6.20
CA GLY A 595 -22.31 -14.31 -7.22
C GLY A 595 -22.39 -15.78 -6.84
N ASP A 596 -22.62 -16.65 -7.83
CA ASP A 596 -22.49 -18.09 -7.64
C ASP A 596 -21.03 -18.45 -7.32
N PRO A 597 -20.74 -19.11 -6.19
CA PRO A 597 -19.36 -19.48 -5.81
C PRO A 597 -18.63 -20.34 -6.85
N ASN A 598 -19.35 -21.05 -7.73
CA ASN A 598 -18.74 -21.87 -8.78
C ASN A 598 -18.59 -21.13 -10.12
N ALA A 599 -19.11 -19.91 -10.23
CA ALA A 599 -19.00 -19.14 -11.45
C ALA A 599 -17.56 -18.74 -11.76
N ARG A 600 -17.27 -18.66 -13.07
CA ARG A 600 -15.99 -18.26 -13.64
C ARG A 600 -16.23 -17.20 -14.71
N ASN A 601 -15.23 -16.37 -14.95
CA ASN A 601 -15.17 -15.60 -16.19
C ASN A 601 -14.54 -16.46 -17.29
N SER A 602 -14.86 -16.19 -18.54
CA SER A 602 -14.28 -16.87 -19.70
C SER A 602 -14.13 -15.91 -20.86
N ILE A 603 -13.47 -16.34 -21.93
CA ILE A 603 -13.32 -15.51 -23.14
C ILE A 603 -14.68 -15.16 -23.78
N THR A 604 -15.70 -16.01 -23.62
CA THR A 604 -17.06 -15.80 -24.15
C THR A 604 -18.01 -15.13 -23.16
N ALA A 605 -17.70 -15.20 -21.86
CA ALA A 605 -18.44 -14.56 -20.77
C ALA A 605 -17.46 -13.84 -19.82
N PRO A 606 -16.84 -12.72 -20.27
CA PRO A 606 -15.70 -12.12 -19.59
C PRO A 606 -16.05 -11.40 -18.28
N ASN A 607 -17.33 -11.13 -18.03
CA ASN A 607 -17.82 -10.34 -16.90
C ASN A 607 -18.95 -11.06 -16.13
N THR A 608 -18.99 -12.40 -16.14
CA THR A 608 -19.95 -13.18 -15.34
C THR A 608 -19.87 -12.79 -13.86
N ILE A 609 -18.63 -12.61 -13.37
CA ILE A 609 -18.27 -12.18 -12.03
C ILE A 609 -17.39 -10.93 -12.16
N ALA A 610 -17.93 -9.78 -11.79
CA ALA A 610 -17.20 -8.52 -11.79
C ALA A 610 -17.67 -7.65 -10.60
N PRO A 611 -16.80 -6.78 -10.05
CA PRO A 611 -17.19 -5.88 -8.97
C PRO A 611 -18.27 -4.90 -9.41
N THR A 612 -19.24 -4.68 -8.54
CA THR A 612 -20.24 -3.62 -8.67
C THR A 612 -19.98 -2.54 -7.63
N THR A 613 -20.24 -1.28 -7.97
CA THR A 613 -20.06 -0.16 -7.04
C THR A 613 -21.38 0.55 -6.80
N THR A 614 -21.70 0.77 -5.52
CA THR A 614 -22.90 1.48 -5.06
C THR A 614 -22.54 2.44 -3.93
N THR A 615 -23.48 3.26 -3.48
CA THR A 615 -23.33 4.11 -2.29
C THR A 615 -24.34 3.73 -1.23
N THR A 616 -23.96 3.86 0.04
CA THR A 616 -24.87 3.64 1.16
C THR A 616 -24.72 4.75 2.20
N ALA A 617 -25.73 4.94 3.05
CA ALA A 617 -25.64 5.85 4.18
C ALA A 617 -24.59 5.33 5.17
N ALA A 618 -23.77 6.24 5.69
CA ALA A 618 -22.69 5.93 6.62
C ALA A 618 -22.61 7.00 7.72
N GLY A 619 -21.74 6.74 8.69
CA GLY A 619 -21.46 7.63 9.81
C GLY A 619 -20.48 6.96 10.77
N ALA A 620 -20.29 7.54 11.95
CA ALA A 620 -19.44 6.93 12.97
C ALA A 620 -19.94 5.55 13.44
N SER A 621 -21.25 5.28 13.30
CA SER A 621 -21.86 4.00 13.61
C SER A 621 -23.04 3.74 12.67
N PHE A 622 -23.08 2.59 12.00
CA PHE A 622 -24.12 2.23 11.04
C PHE A 622 -24.17 0.71 10.80
N VAL A 623 -25.30 0.18 10.34
CA VAL A 623 -25.46 -1.25 10.04
C VAL A 623 -25.22 -1.50 8.55
N ARG A 624 -24.50 -2.58 8.22
CA ARG A 624 -24.31 -3.06 6.85
C ARG A 624 -24.46 -4.57 6.77
N THR A 625 -25.19 -5.04 5.77
CA THR A 625 -25.26 -6.45 5.39
C THR A 625 -24.19 -6.78 4.35
N PHE A 626 -23.32 -7.74 4.66
CA PHE A 626 -22.34 -8.29 3.73
C PHE A 626 -22.90 -9.57 3.10
N PRO A 627 -23.08 -9.63 1.75
CA PRO A 627 -23.69 -10.78 1.09
C PRO A 627 -22.95 -12.10 1.35
N ALA A 628 -23.65 -13.21 1.21
CA ALA A 628 -23.02 -14.54 1.12
C ALA A 628 -22.00 -14.58 -0.04
N ASN A 629 -20.95 -15.41 0.08
CA ASN A 629 -19.92 -15.59 -0.95
C ASN A 629 -19.47 -14.25 -1.56
N SER A 630 -18.88 -13.37 -0.75
CA SER A 630 -18.53 -12.02 -1.20
C SER A 630 -17.21 -11.47 -0.68
N VAL A 631 -16.66 -10.55 -1.46
CA VAL A 631 -15.61 -9.61 -1.06
C VAL A 631 -16.19 -8.21 -1.19
N VAL A 632 -16.18 -7.46 -0.10
CA VAL A 632 -16.75 -6.10 -0.04
C VAL A 632 -15.71 -5.15 0.49
N VAL A 633 -15.51 -4.03 -0.20
CA VAL A 633 -14.70 -2.90 0.29
C VAL A 633 -15.60 -1.69 0.47
N LEU A 634 -15.62 -1.15 1.69
CA LEU A 634 -16.22 0.13 2.01
C LEU A 634 -15.15 1.21 1.94
N THR A 635 -15.39 2.26 1.17
CA THR A 635 -14.55 3.46 1.15
C THR A 635 -15.28 4.58 1.88
N LEU A 636 -14.72 5.03 3.00
CA LEU A 636 -15.27 6.09 3.85
C LEU A 636 -14.33 7.28 3.86
N SER A 637 -14.88 8.49 3.71
CA SER A 637 -14.12 9.71 3.99
C SER A 637 -14.18 10.01 5.48
N THR A 638 -13.03 10.23 6.12
CA THR A 638 -12.97 10.77 7.48
C THR A 638 -12.21 12.09 7.51
N THR A 639 -12.48 12.92 8.51
CA THR A 639 -11.67 14.13 8.77
C THR A 639 -10.97 14.01 10.11
N GLY A 640 -9.78 14.61 10.21
CA GLY A 640 -8.99 14.70 11.45
C GLY A 640 -8.30 13.40 11.90
N SER A 641 -7.89 12.53 10.97
CA SER A 641 -7.40 11.17 11.28
C SER A 641 -5.91 11.03 11.61
N ALA A 642 -5.15 12.12 11.80
CA ALA A 642 -3.83 12.02 12.41
C ALA A 642 -3.94 12.59 13.83
N THR A 643 -4.19 11.75 14.83
CA THR A 643 -3.87 12.15 16.20
C THR A 643 -2.36 12.39 16.22
N PRO A 644 -1.87 13.63 16.43
CA PRO A 644 -0.44 13.87 16.46
C PRO A 644 0.18 13.01 17.56
N LEU A 645 1.28 12.29 17.27
CA LEU A 645 1.95 11.42 18.25
C LEU A 645 2.29 12.16 19.56
N LEU A 646 2.51 13.48 19.48
CA LEU A 646 2.37 14.38 20.60
C LEU A 646 1.34 15.47 20.32
N ALA A 647 0.36 15.62 21.20
CA ALA A 647 -0.63 16.68 21.12
C ALA A 647 -0.03 18.03 21.56
N VAL A 648 0.17 18.95 20.61
CA VAL A 648 0.64 20.32 20.89
C VAL A 648 -0.32 21.00 21.87
N GLY A 649 0.24 21.69 22.86
CA GLY A 649 -0.52 22.35 23.92
C GLY A 649 -0.93 21.43 25.07
N LYS A 650 -0.62 20.13 25.03
CA LYS A 650 -0.88 19.17 26.11
C LYS A 650 0.33 18.95 27.01
N GLY A 651 0.05 18.72 28.30
CA GLY A 651 1.06 18.31 29.28
C GLY A 651 1.36 16.82 29.17
N THR A 652 2.64 16.44 29.22
CA THR A 652 3.06 15.04 29.14
C THR A 652 4.26 14.76 30.04
N SER A 653 4.47 13.48 30.38
CA SER A 653 5.73 12.95 30.89
C SER A 653 6.21 11.83 29.98
N LEU A 654 7.53 11.68 29.83
CA LEU A 654 8.14 10.62 29.04
C LEU A 654 8.58 9.47 29.96
N ARG A 655 7.89 8.33 29.92
CA ARG A 655 8.21 7.14 30.74
C ARG A 655 9.03 6.14 29.92
N ALA A 656 10.10 5.60 30.49
CA ALA A 656 10.94 4.62 29.82
C ALA A 656 10.16 3.33 29.52
N THR A 657 10.50 2.65 28.42
CA THR A 657 9.89 1.36 28.05
C THR A 657 10.81 0.16 28.29
N THR A 658 12.07 0.39 28.66
CA THR A 658 13.05 -0.67 28.95
C THR A 658 12.60 -1.59 30.08
N PRO A 659 12.57 -2.92 29.86
CA PRO A 659 12.27 -3.90 30.90
C PRO A 659 13.12 -3.67 32.16
N GLY A 660 12.48 -3.70 33.32
CA GLY A 660 13.12 -3.41 34.62
C GLY A 660 13.27 -1.92 34.96
N TYR A 661 13.04 -1.00 34.02
CA TYR A 661 13.14 0.45 34.23
C TYR A 661 11.86 1.20 33.87
N THR A 662 10.75 0.48 33.64
CA THR A 662 9.53 1.11 33.16
C THR A 662 8.95 2.09 34.17
N ASP A 663 9.24 1.98 35.47
CA ASP A 663 8.81 2.94 36.51
C ASP A 663 9.47 4.32 36.41
N ARG A 664 10.44 4.51 35.50
CA ARG A 664 11.22 5.75 35.39
C ARG A 664 10.66 6.71 34.36
N SER A 665 10.60 8.00 34.71
CA SER A 665 10.24 9.10 33.82
C SER A 665 11.42 10.06 33.61
N VAL A 666 11.48 10.72 32.46
CA VAL A 666 12.38 11.85 32.22
C VAL A 666 12.02 12.97 33.19
N ARG A 667 13.03 13.52 33.86
CA ARG A 667 12.95 14.76 34.63
C ARG A 667 14.23 15.57 34.45
N HIS A 668 14.17 16.86 34.71
CA HIS A 668 15.40 17.64 34.86
C HIS A 668 15.93 17.60 36.30
N SER A 669 17.26 17.57 36.43
CA SER A 669 17.97 17.58 37.71
C SER A 669 19.31 18.28 37.53
N GLY A 670 19.56 19.38 38.25
CA GLY A 670 20.81 20.13 38.11
C GLY A 670 21.09 20.61 36.68
N GLY A 671 20.03 20.93 35.91
CA GLY A 671 20.13 21.40 34.53
C GLY A 671 20.26 20.32 33.46
N VAL A 672 20.45 19.04 33.81
CA VAL A 672 20.50 17.93 32.84
C VAL A 672 19.24 17.08 32.88
N ALA A 673 18.90 16.43 31.77
CA ALA A 673 17.79 15.48 31.71
C ALA A 673 18.27 14.10 32.18
N VAL A 674 17.53 13.53 33.13
CA VAL A 674 17.78 12.23 33.75
C VAL A 674 16.50 11.41 33.78
N THR A 675 16.60 10.09 33.94
CA THR A 675 15.44 9.25 34.26
C THR A 675 15.42 8.97 35.77
N ALA A 676 14.23 8.99 36.38
CA ALA A 676 14.04 8.66 37.80
C ALA A 676 12.68 7.99 38.04
N ALA A 677 12.57 7.15 39.07
CA ALA A 677 11.29 6.56 39.46
C ALA A 677 10.37 7.66 40.03
N ILE A 678 9.35 8.04 39.25
CA ILE A 678 8.36 9.04 39.64
C ILE A 678 7.03 8.33 39.85
N THR A 679 6.43 8.52 41.02
CA THR A 679 5.17 7.91 41.41
C THR A 679 4.24 8.99 42.01
N ALA A 680 2.99 8.61 42.30
CA ALA A 680 2.03 9.52 42.92
C ALA A 680 2.53 10.09 44.27
N THR A 681 3.34 9.32 45.01
CA THR A 681 3.88 9.69 46.33
C THR A 681 5.24 10.40 46.27
N SER A 682 5.86 10.53 45.09
CA SER A 682 7.09 11.30 44.92
C SER A 682 6.91 12.76 45.35
N ALA A 683 8.03 13.40 45.73
CA ALA A 683 8.05 14.80 46.13
C ALA A 683 7.43 15.69 45.03
N ALA A 684 6.77 16.78 45.45
CA ALA A 684 6.13 17.70 44.51
C ALA A 684 7.13 18.17 43.45
N THR A 685 8.33 18.57 43.87
CA THR A 685 9.46 18.98 43.01
C THR A 685 9.82 17.94 41.95
N ASP A 686 9.89 16.66 42.28
CA ASP A 686 10.22 15.62 41.30
C ASP A 686 9.12 15.45 40.25
N LYS A 687 7.85 15.54 40.68
CA LYS A 687 6.70 15.55 39.78
C LYS A 687 6.69 16.80 38.89
N LYS A 688 7.12 17.96 39.43
CA LYS A 688 7.27 19.20 38.66
C LYS A 688 8.27 19.02 37.53
N ASN A 689 9.47 18.58 37.89
CA ASN A 689 10.60 18.45 36.98
C ASN A 689 10.39 17.39 35.89
N ALA A 690 9.47 16.45 36.12
CA ALA A 690 9.12 15.38 35.19
C ALA A 690 7.97 15.73 34.22
N SER A 691 7.45 16.96 34.29
CA SER A 691 6.28 17.39 33.53
C SER A 691 6.65 18.40 32.45
N PHE A 692 6.24 18.14 31.21
CA PHE A 692 6.55 18.96 30.05
C PHE A 692 5.29 19.41 29.32
N LEU A 693 5.31 20.59 28.72
CA LEU A 693 4.31 21.08 27.78
C LEU A 693 4.83 20.84 26.36
N VAL A 694 4.05 20.13 25.55
CA VAL A 694 4.37 19.92 24.14
C VAL A 694 4.12 21.21 23.36
N ARG A 695 5.14 21.73 22.70
CA ARG A 695 5.06 22.86 21.77
C ARG A 695 5.29 22.38 20.34
N THR A 696 4.79 23.15 19.38
CA THR A 696 5.29 23.06 17.99
C THR A 696 6.80 23.28 18.02
N GLY A 697 7.53 22.52 17.21
CA GLY A 697 9.00 22.56 17.16
C GLY A 697 9.52 23.96 16.86
N LEU A 698 10.49 24.42 17.66
CA LEU A 698 11.08 25.76 17.52
C LEU A 698 11.77 25.96 16.15
N ALA A 699 12.26 24.89 15.52
CA ALA A 699 12.91 24.93 14.20
C ALA A 699 12.09 24.26 13.06
N GLY A 700 10.90 23.72 13.33
CA GLY A 700 10.11 23.02 12.31
C GLY A 700 8.68 22.69 12.75
N SER A 701 7.70 23.10 11.93
CA SER A 701 6.26 23.00 12.24
C SER A 701 5.69 21.58 12.28
N GLY A 702 6.39 20.60 11.67
CA GLY A 702 6.05 19.17 11.72
C GLY A 702 6.74 18.39 12.85
N CYS A 703 7.48 19.07 13.73
CA CYS A 703 8.20 18.48 14.86
C CYS A 703 7.78 19.16 16.16
N TYR A 704 8.40 18.78 17.29
CA TYR A 704 7.96 19.16 18.63
C TYR A 704 9.11 19.65 19.50
N SER A 705 8.79 20.55 20.44
CA SER A 705 9.69 20.97 21.51
C SER A 705 9.02 20.72 22.86
N LEU A 706 9.80 20.28 23.86
CA LEU A 706 9.29 19.91 25.18
C LEU A 706 9.68 20.99 26.19
N GLU A 707 8.75 21.90 26.47
CA GLU A 707 8.93 22.99 27.43
C GLU A 707 8.72 22.47 28.86
N SER A 708 9.57 22.84 29.81
CA SER A 708 9.39 22.52 31.22
C SER A 708 8.14 23.22 31.78
N ARG A 709 7.33 22.46 32.53
CA ARG A 709 6.13 23.02 33.20
C ARG A 709 6.47 23.90 34.39
N ASP A 710 7.61 23.64 35.04
CA ASP A 710 8.05 24.30 36.26
C ASP A 710 9.05 25.43 36.04
N ASN A 711 9.61 25.52 34.85
CA ASN A 711 10.40 26.63 34.37
C ASN A 711 9.97 27.01 32.93
N PRO A 712 8.78 27.61 32.75
CA PRO A 712 8.30 28.04 31.43
C PRO A 712 9.30 28.94 30.71
N GLY A 713 9.40 28.79 29.39
CA GLY A 713 10.45 29.37 28.55
C GLY A 713 11.72 28.53 28.48
N SER A 714 11.83 27.44 29.26
CA SER A 714 12.95 26.49 29.17
C SER A 714 12.53 25.18 28.51
N PHE A 715 13.39 24.63 27.65
CA PHE A 715 13.11 23.44 26.83
C PHE A 715 14.13 22.34 27.06
N LEU A 716 13.71 21.09 26.88
CA LEU A 716 14.65 20.00 26.66
C LEU A 716 15.36 20.24 25.32
N ARG A 717 16.69 20.32 25.35
CA ARG A 717 17.54 20.41 24.17
C ARG A 717 18.76 19.53 24.33
N HIS A 718 19.39 19.14 23.24
CA HIS A 718 20.71 18.51 23.32
C HIS A 718 21.84 19.56 23.31
N TYR A 719 22.98 19.19 23.90
CA TYR A 719 24.25 19.91 23.83
C TYR A 719 25.38 18.90 24.00
N ASN A 720 26.29 18.81 23.03
CA ASN A 720 27.26 17.71 22.95
C ASN A 720 26.58 16.34 23.12
N TYR A 721 25.44 16.18 22.45
CA TYR A 721 24.56 15.00 22.49
C TYR A 721 23.86 14.70 23.82
N GLN A 722 24.21 15.35 24.94
CA GLN A 722 23.51 15.19 26.21
C GLN A 722 22.28 16.09 26.27
N VAL A 723 21.14 15.54 26.68
CA VAL A 723 19.89 16.31 26.82
C VAL A 723 19.89 17.06 28.15
N ARG A 724 19.49 18.33 28.09
CA ARG A 724 19.50 19.28 29.20
C ARG A 724 18.33 20.23 29.13
N LEU A 725 18.01 20.86 30.26
CA LEU A 725 17.03 21.92 30.33
C LEU A 725 17.74 23.28 30.20
N ALA A 726 17.30 24.12 29.27
CA ALA A 726 17.84 25.45 29.08
C ALA A 726 16.75 26.43 28.61
N ALA A 727 16.88 27.70 28.99
CA ALA A 727 16.00 28.77 28.51
C ALA A 727 16.24 29.04 27.02
N ASP A 728 15.17 29.26 26.26
CA ASP A 728 15.25 29.66 24.86
C ASP A 728 15.92 31.02 24.70
N ASP A 729 17.05 31.04 23.98
CA ASP A 729 17.83 32.24 23.70
C ASP A 729 17.47 32.89 22.35
N GLY A 730 16.49 32.32 21.64
CA GLY A 730 16.02 32.81 20.34
C GLY A 730 16.94 32.50 19.16
N SER A 731 18.06 31.78 19.38
CA SER A 731 18.98 31.42 18.30
C SER A 731 18.45 30.23 17.47
N ALA A 732 18.77 30.22 16.17
CA ALA A 732 18.42 29.10 15.29
C ALA A 732 19.07 27.78 15.75
N GLN A 733 20.27 27.84 16.34
CA GLN A 733 20.95 26.67 16.89
C GLN A 733 20.19 26.11 18.09
N PHE A 734 19.79 26.96 19.04
CA PHE A 734 18.96 26.52 20.17
C PHE A 734 17.66 25.89 19.67
N ALA A 735 16.98 26.56 18.73
CA ALA A 735 15.74 26.07 18.15
C ALA A 735 15.93 24.67 17.53
N ALA A 736 17.01 24.46 16.79
CA ALA A 736 17.33 23.17 16.18
C ALA A 736 17.67 22.10 17.22
N ASP A 737 18.44 22.44 18.27
CA ASP A 737 18.83 21.54 19.35
C ASP A 737 17.66 21.13 20.27
N ALA A 738 16.65 21.99 20.37
CA ALA A 738 15.44 21.81 21.17
C ALA A 738 14.25 21.23 20.38
N THR A 739 14.43 20.89 19.10
CA THR A 739 13.37 20.34 18.24
C THR A 739 13.57 18.84 17.99
N PHE A 740 12.51 18.06 18.20
CA PHE A 740 12.48 16.62 18.00
C PHE A 740 11.28 16.21 17.15
N CYS A 741 11.50 15.39 16.13
CA CYS A 741 10.45 14.88 15.27
C CYS A 741 9.98 13.52 15.81
N ALA A 742 8.69 13.42 16.14
CA ALA A 742 8.13 12.21 16.69
C ALA A 742 7.85 11.18 15.59
N ALA A 743 8.10 9.92 15.92
CA ALA A 743 7.72 8.75 15.13
C ALA A 743 7.17 7.68 16.08
N ASP A 744 6.51 6.67 15.53
CA ASP A 744 6.16 5.48 16.31
C ASP A 744 7.40 4.92 17.01
N GLY A 745 7.21 4.42 18.23
CA GLY A 745 8.32 3.97 19.06
C GLY A 745 9.15 2.88 18.38
N ASN A 746 10.49 3.02 18.41
CA ASN A 746 11.43 2.04 17.86
C ASN A 746 11.26 0.62 18.45
N SER A 747 10.59 0.48 19.60
CA SER A 747 10.24 -0.82 20.19
C SER A 747 8.90 -1.40 19.72
N GLY A 748 8.21 -0.77 18.77
CA GLY A 748 6.87 -1.15 18.30
C GLY A 748 5.72 -0.72 19.23
N GLN A 749 5.98 0.10 20.25
CA GLN A 749 4.98 0.69 21.15
C GLN A 749 5.40 2.11 21.53
N GLY A 750 4.49 3.00 21.92
CA GLY A 750 4.86 4.35 22.39
C GLY A 750 5.42 5.25 21.28
N VAL A 751 6.29 6.19 21.64
CA VAL A 751 6.84 7.21 20.74
C VAL A 751 8.37 7.29 20.82
N SER A 752 9.01 7.49 19.67
CA SER A 752 10.44 7.81 19.58
C SER A 752 10.62 9.25 19.09
N LEU A 753 11.54 9.98 19.72
CA LEU A 753 11.78 11.39 19.46
C LEU A 753 13.14 11.56 18.79
N ARG A 754 13.13 11.75 17.47
CA ARG A 754 14.32 11.93 16.63
C ARG A 754 14.80 13.37 16.67
N SER A 755 16.09 13.63 16.83
CA SER A 755 16.63 14.99 16.76
C SER A 755 16.39 15.61 15.38
N TYR A 756 16.01 16.89 15.36
CA TYR A 756 15.78 17.63 14.11
C TYR A 756 17.07 17.83 13.31
N ASN A 757 18.14 18.28 13.97
CA ASN A 757 19.43 18.57 13.33
C ASN A 757 20.42 17.39 13.33
N PHE A 758 20.09 16.29 14.02
CA PHE A 758 20.82 15.03 13.94
C PHE A 758 19.83 13.88 13.64
N PRO A 759 19.36 13.74 12.39
CA PRO A 759 18.24 12.86 12.05
C PRO A 759 18.52 11.37 12.21
N THR A 760 19.78 10.96 12.39
CA THR A 760 20.13 9.57 12.74
C THR A 760 20.12 9.32 14.25
N ARG A 761 19.83 10.35 15.06
CA ARG A 761 19.91 10.29 16.52
C ARG A 761 18.56 10.49 17.21
N TYR A 762 18.30 9.69 18.24
CA TYR A 762 17.05 9.67 18.99
C TYR A 762 17.27 9.93 20.48
N LEU A 763 16.30 10.57 21.13
CA LEU A 763 16.22 10.69 22.59
C LEU A 763 16.25 9.30 23.23
N ARG A 764 17.32 9.02 23.95
CA ARG A 764 17.63 7.75 24.58
C ARG A 764 17.94 7.95 26.06
N HIS A 765 17.45 7.07 26.93
CA HIS A 765 18.03 6.96 28.28
C HIS A 765 19.19 5.97 28.32
N HIS A 766 20.29 6.36 28.95
CA HIS A 766 21.46 5.52 29.16
C HIS A 766 22.15 5.92 30.46
N ALA A 767 22.43 4.94 31.33
CA ALA A 767 23.04 5.16 32.65
C ALA A 767 22.34 6.26 33.49
N ASN A 768 21.00 6.27 33.51
CA ASN A 768 20.13 7.25 34.17
C ASN A 768 20.18 8.69 33.60
N GLN A 769 20.93 8.93 32.54
CA GLN A 769 20.96 10.21 31.82
C GLN A 769 20.22 10.10 30.49
N VAL A 770 19.85 11.24 29.92
CA VAL A 770 19.17 11.30 28.62
C VAL A 770 20.09 11.92 27.58
N TRP A 771 20.18 11.28 26.42
CA TRP A 771 21.08 11.61 25.30
C TRP A 771 20.31 11.63 23.99
N ILE A 772 20.87 12.25 22.95
CA ILE A 772 20.53 11.90 21.57
C ILE A 772 21.59 10.92 21.04
N ALA A 773 21.17 9.71 20.74
CA ALA A 773 22.07 8.62 20.41
C ALA A 773 21.76 8.00 19.05
N SER A 774 22.71 7.27 18.45
CA SER A 774 22.48 6.42 17.26
C SER A 774 22.54 4.93 17.63
N ASN A 775 21.99 4.06 16.78
CA ASN A 775 22.09 2.61 16.96
C ASN A 775 23.48 2.10 16.53
N GLY A 776 24.46 2.21 17.43
CA GLY A 776 25.87 2.00 17.14
C GLY A 776 26.63 3.33 17.01
N GLY A 777 27.86 3.37 17.51
CA GLY A 777 28.70 4.56 17.53
C GLY A 777 29.83 4.48 18.57
N ALA A 778 30.64 5.55 18.64
CA ALA A 778 31.79 5.65 19.54
C ALA A 778 31.43 6.11 20.96
N LEU A 779 30.24 6.67 21.17
CA LEU A 779 29.80 7.12 22.49
C LEU A 779 29.14 5.95 23.25
N PRO A 780 29.29 5.86 24.58
CA PRO A 780 28.60 4.84 25.37
C PRO A 780 27.07 4.87 25.18
N SER A 781 26.49 6.07 24.97
CA SER A 781 25.07 6.23 24.68
C SER A 781 24.63 5.63 23.34
N ASP A 782 25.55 5.29 22.43
CA ASP A 782 25.26 4.72 21.12
C ASP A 782 25.31 3.17 21.15
N ALA A 783 25.37 2.53 22.34
CA ALA A 783 25.42 1.06 22.47
C ALA A 783 24.18 0.37 21.84
N THR A 784 24.36 -0.70 21.07
CA THR A 784 23.24 -1.36 20.37
C THR A 784 22.31 -2.14 21.29
N ALA A 785 22.79 -2.55 22.47
CA ALA A 785 21.98 -3.26 23.47
C ALA A 785 20.79 -2.40 23.93
N ASN A 786 19.60 -3.00 23.97
CA ASN A 786 18.32 -2.36 24.33
C ASN A 786 17.99 -1.08 23.55
N TRP A 787 18.60 -0.87 22.37
CA TRP A 787 18.45 0.37 21.58
C TRP A 787 16.99 0.76 21.38
N ALA A 788 16.18 -0.19 20.91
CA ALA A 788 14.77 0.02 20.61
C ALA A 788 13.99 0.48 21.85
N GLN A 789 14.19 -0.17 22.99
CA GLN A 789 13.49 0.16 24.24
C GLN A 789 14.01 1.44 24.88
N ASP A 790 15.32 1.68 24.84
CA ASP A 790 15.93 2.85 25.47
C ASP A 790 15.61 4.15 24.72
N THR A 791 15.28 4.06 23.43
CA THR A 791 14.90 5.20 22.57
C THR A 791 13.39 5.37 22.41
N THR A 792 12.62 4.54 23.10
CA THR A 792 11.16 4.54 23.05
C THR A 792 10.58 4.96 24.38
N TRP A 793 9.63 5.89 24.30
CA TRP A 793 8.99 6.51 25.43
C TRP A 793 7.50 6.24 25.42
N ARG A 794 6.96 5.83 26.56
CA ARG A 794 5.52 5.84 26.78
C ARG A 794 5.11 7.21 27.27
N LEU A 795 4.26 7.89 26.52
CA LEU A 795 3.67 9.14 26.98
C LEU A 795 2.68 8.86 28.10
N THR A 796 2.83 9.58 29.21
CA THR A 796 1.85 9.59 30.30
C THR A 796 1.31 11.00 30.49
N THR A 797 0.24 11.13 31.27
CA THR A 797 -0.16 12.43 31.80
C THR A 797 1.01 13.08 32.56
N ALA A 798 1.07 14.41 32.53
CA ALA A 798 2.02 15.17 33.32
C ALA A 798 1.89 14.80 34.81
N TRP A 799 3.01 14.57 35.49
CA TRP A 799 3.03 14.23 36.92
C TRP A 799 2.62 15.41 37.82
N TRP A 800 2.68 16.64 37.32
CA TRP A 800 2.33 17.86 38.04
C TRP A 800 1.43 18.78 37.20
N ARG A 801 0.20 18.98 37.72
CA ARG A 801 -0.94 19.70 37.12
C ARG A 801 -1.40 19.08 35.79
N SER A 802 -2.71 19.11 35.53
CA SER A 802 -3.24 18.38 34.38
C SER A 802 -2.86 18.98 33.02
N ASP A 803 -3.30 18.29 31.97
CA ASP A 803 -3.20 18.67 30.57
C ASP A 803 -4.18 19.80 30.15
N ALA A 804 -4.91 20.37 31.10
CA ALA A 804 -5.83 21.47 30.90
C ALA A 804 -5.05 22.79 30.76
N ASN A 805 -5.06 23.39 29.57
CA ASN A 805 -4.41 24.67 29.30
C ASN A 805 -5.39 25.65 28.66
N VAL A 806 -5.20 26.94 28.95
CA VAL A 806 -5.98 28.04 28.37
C VAL A 806 -5.02 29.09 27.82
N THR A 807 -5.34 29.67 26.67
CA THR A 807 -4.50 30.71 26.05
C THR A 807 -4.55 32.00 26.87
N ALA A 808 -3.48 32.29 27.61
CA ALA A 808 -3.32 33.56 28.32
C ALA A 808 -3.27 34.75 27.34
N GLY A 809 -3.74 35.91 27.81
CA GLY A 809 -3.82 37.15 27.04
C GLY A 809 -5.17 37.39 26.37
N SER A 810 -6.06 36.38 26.30
CA SER A 810 -7.38 36.48 25.64
C SER A 810 -8.52 36.81 26.62
N TYR A 811 -9.53 37.53 26.14
CA TYR A 811 -10.80 37.73 26.85
C TYR A 811 -11.71 36.52 26.66
N GLN A 812 -12.26 35.99 27.75
CA GLN A 812 -13.14 34.82 27.76
C GLN A 812 -14.23 34.95 28.83
N SER A 813 -15.28 34.14 28.69
CA SER A 813 -16.33 33.97 29.70
C SER A 813 -16.34 32.52 30.19
N LEU A 814 -16.60 32.31 31.49
CA LEU A 814 -16.66 30.96 32.08
C LEU A 814 -18.12 30.52 32.19
N GLN A 815 -18.52 29.55 31.37
CA GLN A 815 -19.89 29.03 31.29
C GLN A 815 -20.04 27.79 32.16
N ALA A 816 -21.11 27.70 32.95
CA ALA A 816 -21.39 26.53 33.77
C ALA A 816 -21.72 25.30 32.92
N THR A 817 -21.29 24.11 33.36
CA THR A 817 -21.66 22.83 32.71
C THR A 817 -22.79 22.09 33.41
N THR A 818 -23.26 22.56 34.56
CA THR A 818 -24.30 21.89 35.34
C THR A 818 -25.60 21.74 34.52
N PRO A 819 -26.14 20.51 34.38
CA PRO A 819 -27.41 20.29 33.70
C PRO A 819 -28.51 21.21 34.22
N GLY A 820 -29.22 21.88 33.30
CA GLY A 820 -30.25 22.87 33.63
C GLY A 820 -29.74 24.29 33.91
N PHE A 821 -28.42 24.51 33.95
CA PHE A 821 -27.80 25.83 34.18
C PHE A 821 -26.72 26.17 33.16
N THR A 822 -26.71 25.49 32.02
CA THR A 822 -25.68 25.66 30.96
C THR A 822 -25.77 27.01 30.23
N ASP A 823 -26.77 27.84 30.52
CA ASP A 823 -26.92 29.20 30.02
C ASP A 823 -26.32 30.27 30.95
N ARG A 824 -25.68 29.84 32.06
CA ARG A 824 -25.12 30.74 33.08
C ARG A 824 -23.61 30.89 32.95
N TYR A 825 -23.13 32.10 33.23
CA TYR A 825 -21.72 32.49 33.15
C TYR A 825 -21.26 33.13 34.46
N VAL A 826 -19.99 32.91 34.85
CA VAL A 826 -19.35 33.65 35.94
C VAL A 826 -19.36 35.14 35.61
N ARG A 827 -19.78 35.95 36.56
CA ARG A 827 -19.70 37.41 36.57
C ARG A 827 -19.27 37.92 37.94
N HIS A 828 -18.77 39.14 38.03
CA HIS A 828 -18.67 39.86 39.31
C HIS A 828 -19.89 40.76 39.51
N GLN A 829 -20.48 40.84 40.71
CA GLN A 829 -21.58 41.75 41.12
C GLN A 829 -21.29 42.31 42.50
N GLY A 830 -21.25 43.64 42.64
CA GLY A 830 -20.91 44.26 43.92
C GLY A 830 -19.58 43.75 44.48
N TYR A 831 -18.60 43.52 43.59
CA TYR A 831 -17.29 42.91 43.89
C TYR A 831 -17.30 41.44 44.35
N LEU A 832 -18.42 40.73 44.28
CA LEU A 832 -18.52 39.30 44.59
C LEU A 832 -18.76 38.46 43.32
N GLY A 833 -18.27 37.23 43.29
CA GLY A 833 -18.46 36.32 42.16
C GLY A 833 -19.85 35.68 42.17
N TYR A 834 -20.56 35.71 41.05
CA TYR A 834 -21.86 35.05 40.87
C TYR A 834 -21.90 34.35 39.51
N THR A 835 -22.87 33.46 39.30
CA THR A 835 -23.30 33.05 37.96
C THR A 835 -24.59 33.74 37.58
N ALA A 836 -24.71 34.16 36.32
CA ALA A 836 -25.92 34.78 35.78
C ALA A 836 -26.19 34.28 34.36
N GLN A 837 -27.46 34.24 33.96
CA GLN A 837 -27.84 33.93 32.58
C GLN A 837 -27.42 35.10 31.68
N VAL A 838 -26.66 34.84 30.62
CA VAL A 838 -26.18 35.86 29.69
C VAL A 838 -26.57 35.46 28.27
N ALA A 839 -27.16 36.40 27.53
CA ALA A 839 -27.62 36.22 26.15
C ALA A 839 -27.30 37.48 25.33
N GLY A 840 -27.49 37.42 24.01
CA GLY A 840 -27.22 38.56 23.12
C GLY A 840 -27.94 39.86 23.53
N ALA A 841 -29.19 39.74 24.01
CA ALA A 841 -30.02 40.84 24.48
C ALA A 841 -29.72 41.33 25.91
N SER A 842 -28.82 40.67 26.65
CA SER A 842 -28.43 41.10 28.00
C SER A 842 -27.78 42.49 27.99
N ALA A 843 -27.96 43.23 29.09
CA ALA A 843 -27.36 44.56 29.27
C ALA A 843 -25.84 44.52 29.08
N ALA A 844 -25.28 45.59 28.50
CA ALA A 844 -23.83 45.68 28.23
C ALA A 844 -22.98 45.51 29.50
N THR A 845 -23.45 46.05 30.63
CA THR A 845 -22.81 45.91 31.94
C THR A 845 -22.73 44.45 32.37
N LEU A 846 -23.82 43.67 32.23
CA LEU A 846 -23.81 42.24 32.54
C LEU A 846 -22.83 41.46 31.65
N LYS A 847 -22.77 41.79 30.35
CA LYS A 847 -21.82 41.16 29.40
C LYS A 847 -20.37 41.46 29.74
N GLN A 848 -20.08 42.70 30.16
CA GLN A 848 -18.76 43.10 30.64
C GLN A 848 -18.40 42.45 31.98
N ASP A 849 -19.33 42.40 32.93
CA ASP A 849 -19.13 41.75 34.24
C ASP A 849 -18.81 40.26 34.10
N ALA A 850 -19.33 39.62 33.04
CA ALA A 850 -19.13 38.20 32.73
C ALA A 850 -17.92 37.91 31.82
N THR A 851 -17.09 38.91 31.52
CA THR A 851 -15.93 38.76 30.64
C THR A 851 -14.63 39.05 31.40
N PHE A 852 -13.66 38.16 31.29
CA PHE A 852 -12.37 38.25 31.97
C PHE A 852 -11.21 38.06 30.99
N ARG A 853 -10.14 38.83 31.15
CA ARG A 853 -8.87 38.54 30.52
C ARG A 853 -8.18 37.46 31.33
N ILE A 854 -7.94 36.31 30.72
CA ILE A 854 -7.17 35.25 31.37
C ILE A 854 -5.69 35.60 31.21
N VAL A 855 -4.98 35.78 32.32
CA VAL A 855 -3.54 36.08 32.33
C VAL A 855 -2.76 34.95 33.01
N THR A 856 -1.44 34.94 32.87
CA THR A 856 -0.57 34.04 33.65
C THR A 856 -0.78 34.27 35.14
N GLY A 857 -0.81 33.18 35.91
CA GLY A 857 -1.10 33.21 37.34
C GLY A 857 -0.17 34.14 38.09
N LEU A 858 -0.74 34.98 38.95
CA LEU A 858 0.02 35.99 39.71
C LEU A 858 1.02 35.37 40.68
N ALA A 859 0.78 34.16 41.19
CA ALA A 859 1.70 33.42 42.05
C ALA A 859 2.54 32.37 41.31
N ASP A 860 2.09 31.93 40.12
CA ASP A 860 2.70 30.84 39.38
C ASP A 860 2.31 30.96 37.90
N ASN A 861 3.31 31.19 37.05
CA ASN A 861 3.12 31.42 35.62
C ASN A 861 2.62 30.19 34.83
N SER A 862 2.60 29.00 35.45
CA SER A 862 1.97 27.80 34.89
C SER A 862 0.48 27.65 35.24
N CYS A 863 -0.07 28.58 36.02
CA CYS A 863 -1.51 28.70 36.32
C CYS A 863 -2.07 30.01 35.75
N TYR A 864 -3.28 30.38 36.16
CA TYR A 864 -4.05 31.47 35.54
C TYR A 864 -4.66 32.39 36.59
N SER A 865 -4.82 33.65 36.22
CA SER A 865 -5.59 34.65 36.97
C SER A 865 -6.59 35.32 36.03
N PHE A 866 -7.74 35.75 36.57
CA PHE A 866 -8.84 36.31 35.78
C PHE A 866 -8.98 37.81 36.04
N GLU A 867 -8.45 38.63 35.12
CA GLU A 867 -8.57 40.09 35.19
C GLU A 867 -9.94 40.54 34.65
N SER A 868 -10.62 41.46 35.32
CA SER A 868 -11.92 41.96 34.87
C SER A 868 -11.82 42.80 33.58
N ARG A 869 -12.78 42.63 32.66
CA ARG A 869 -12.86 43.42 31.42
C ARG A 869 -13.19 44.90 31.68
N ASN A 870 -14.13 45.18 32.56
CA ASN A 870 -14.60 46.53 32.87
C ASN A 870 -13.92 47.17 34.09
N PHE A 871 -13.11 46.40 34.83
CA PHE A 871 -12.22 46.91 35.88
C PHE A 871 -10.79 46.37 35.66
N PRO A 872 -10.04 46.86 34.65
CA PRO A 872 -8.65 46.45 34.45
C PRO A 872 -7.81 46.68 35.71
N GLY A 873 -6.88 45.76 35.99
CA GLY A 873 -6.11 45.72 37.24
C GLY A 873 -6.86 45.13 38.44
N TYR A 874 -8.10 44.65 38.27
CA TYR A 874 -8.83 43.88 39.28
C TYR A 874 -8.90 42.41 38.88
N TYR A 875 -8.70 41.51 39.84
CA TYR A 875 -8.65 40.07 39.59
C TYR A 875 -9.68 39.32 40.43
N LEU A 876 -10.23 38.24 39.85
CA LEU A 876 -10.94 37.26 40.66
C LEU A 876 -9.94 36.58 41.60
N ARG A 877 -10.25 36.60 42.89
CA ARG A 877 -9.53 35.87 43.93
C ARG A 877 -10.51 35.33 44.96
N HIS A 878 -10.08 34.42 45.81
CA HIS A 878 -10.90 34.01 46.95
C HIS A 878 -10.48 34.72 48.24
N THR A 879 -11.40 34.88 49.20
CA THR A 879 -11.13 35.25 50.59
C THR A 879 -12.15 34.51 51.44
N ASP A 880 -11.70 33.82 52.48
CA ASP A 880 -12.53 32.85 53.22
C ASP A 880 -13.29 31.92 52.26
N TYR A 881 -12.62 31.55 51.16
CA TYR A 881 -13.12 30.76 50.05
C TYR A 881 -14.24 31.39 49.20
N ARG A 882 -14.76 32.58 49.54
CA ARG A 882 -15.70 33.30 48.67
C ARG A 882 -14.94 33.98 47.52
N VAL A 883 -15.34 33.71 46.28
CA VAL A 883 -14.73 34.35 45.11
C VAL A 883 -15.25 35.78 44.99
N ARG A 884 -14.32 36.70 44.81
CA ARG A 884 -14.54 38.15 44.77
C ARG A 884 -13.59 38.82 43.79
N LEU A 885 -13.93 40.04 43.39
CA LEU A 885 -13.13 40.86 42.50
C LEU A 885 -12.47 41.97 43.31
N ASP A 886 -11.13 41.99 43.36
CA ASP A 886 -10.37 43.03 44.07
C ASP A 886 -9.21 43.57 43.23
N ALA A 887 -8.82 44.82 43.51
CA ALA A 887 -7.67 45.47 42.90
C ALA A 887 -6.37 44.70 43.18
N PHE A 888 -5.45 44.70 42.22
CA PHE A 888 -4.15 44.06 42.34
C PHE A 888 -3.39 44.51 43.60
N SER A 889 -2.76 43.55 44.27
CA SER A 889 -1.81 43.78 45.35
C SER A 889 -0.58 42.90 45.14
N SER A 890 0.61 43.45 45.42
CA SER A 890 1.88 42.71 45.37
C SER A 890 2.08 41.76 46.55
N ALA A 891 1.12 41.66 47.48
CA ALA A 891 1.19 40.74 48.60
C ALA A 891 1.20 39.26 48.11
N PRO A 892 2.13 38.41 48.60
CA PRO A 892 2.19 37.00 48.17
C PRO A 892 0.89 36.23 48.39
N LEU A 893 0.17 36.51 49.47
CA LEU A 893 -1.12 35.88 49.75
C LEU A 893 -2.19 36.30 48.72
N TYR A 894 -2.20 37.57 48.29
CA TYR A 894 -3.10 38.03 47.22
C TYR A 894 -2.82 37.26 45.93
N ALA A 895 -1.54 37.19 45.54
CA ALA A 895 -1.14 36.45 44.33
C ALA A 895 -1.57 34.98 44.41
N ALA A 896 -1.42 34.34 45.57
CA ALA A 896 -1.82 32.96 45.80
C ALA A 896 -3.35 32.77 45.74
N ASP A 897 -4.13 33.68 46.34
CA ASP A 897 -5.59 33.65 46.34
C ASP A 897 -6.19 33.95 44.95
N ALA A 898 -5.49 34.73 44.13
CA ALA A 898 -5.89 35.12 42.78
C ALA A 898 -5.44 34.14 41.70
N THR A 899 -4.71 33.09 42.05
CA THR A 899 -4.16 32.11 41.09
C THR A 899 -4.94 30.81 41.13
N PHE A 900 -5.41 30.37 39.96
CA PHE A 900 -6.14 29.13 39.76
C PHE A 900 -5.48 28.31 38.65
N CYS A 901 -5.28 27.03 38.93
CA CYS A 901 -4.63 26.09 38.04
C CYS A 901 -5.70 25.29 37.30
N ALA A 902 -5.72 25.39 35.97
CA ALA A 902 -6.65 24.63 35.16
C ALA A 902 -6.42 23.12 35.34
N GLN A 903 -7.52 22.40 35.57
CA GLN A 903 -7.64 20.94 35.64
C GLN A 903 -8.66 20.50 34.57
N PRO A 904 -8.69 19.23 34.11
CA PRO A 904 -9.76 18.76 33.25
C PRO A 904 -11.05 18.86 34.06
N GLY A 905 -12.16 19.17 33.42
CA GLY A 905 -13.43 19.32 34.12
C GLY A 905 -13.75 18.10 34.97
N ASN A 906 -14.06 18.28 36.25
CA ASN A 906 -14.41 17.20 37.18
C ASN A 906 -15.63 16.39 36.71
N SER A 907 -16.50 16.97 35.88
CA SER A 907 -17.62 16.30 35.19
C SER A 907 -17.23 15.48 33.95
N GLY A 908 -15.96 15.50 33.54
CA GLY A 908 -15.49 14.94 32.26
C GLY A 908 -15.66 15.88 31.05
N SER A 909 -16.17 17.09 31.25
CA SER A 909 -16.34 18.12 30.20
C SER A 909 -15.87 19.49 30.70
N GLY A 910 -15.23 20.27 29.81
CA GLY A 910 -14.69 21.59 30.14
C GLY A 910 -13.45 21.55 31.03
N LEU A 911 -13.30 22.57 31.88
CA LEU A 911 -12.18 22.79 32.78
C LEU A 911 -12.67 22.97 34.21
N SER A 912 -11.86 22.53 35.17
CA SER A 912 -12.02 22.86 36.58
C SER A 912 -10.87 23.75 37.03
N TRP A 913 -11.16 24.81 37.79
CA TRP A 913 -10.15 25.79 38.19
C TRP A 913 -9.74 25.57 39.63
N GLN A 914 -8.67 24.81 39.85
CA GLN A 914 -8.16 24.47 41.18
C GLN A 914 -7.46 25.67 41.81
N SER A 915 -7.72 25.96 43.08
CA SER A 915 -7.00 27.01 43.81
C SER A 915 -5.50 26.66 43.93
N TYR A 916 -4.64 27.65 43.69
CA TYR A 916 -3.18 27.47 43.80
C TYR A 916 -2.74 27.13 45.22
N ASN A 917 -3.26 27.86 46.22
CA ASN A 917 -2.88 27.69 47.62
C ASN A 917 -3.74 26.68 48.38
N PHE A 918 -4.87 26.23 47.80
CA PHE A 918 -5.72 25.17 48.36
C PHE A 918 -6.01 24.10 47.32
N ALA A 919 -5.09 23.14 47.19
CA ALA A 919 -5.13 22.11 46.15
C ALA A 919 -6.38 21.20 46.18
N ASN A 920 -7.15 21.15 47.27
CA ASN A 920 -8.40 20.40 47.33
C ASN A 920 -9.64 21.24 46.99
N ARG A 921 -9.48 22.51 46.59
CA ARG A 921 -10.58 23.45 46.34
C ARG A 921 -10.58 23.93 44.88
N TYR A 922 -11.77 24.08 44.32
CA TYR A 922 -11.99 24.46 42.92
C TYR A 922 -13.01 25.60 42.82
N LEU A 923 -12.91 26.44 41.77
CA LEU A 923 -14.00 27.37 41.45
C LEU A 923 -15.27 26.57 41.20
N ARG A 924 -16.27 26.82 42.04
CA ARG A 924 -17.57 26.16 42.05
C ARG A 924 -18.66 27.19 42.03
N HIS A 925 -19.76 26.97 41.29
CA HIS A 925 -21.00 27.68 41.57
C HIS A 925 -21.90 26.92 42.55
N TYR A 926 -22.47 27.64 43.51
CA TYR A 926 -23.41 27.10 44.48
C TYR A 926 -24.42 28.19 44.84
N ASN A 927 -25.72 27.91 44.67
CA ASN A 927 -26.79 28.90 44.88
C ASN A 927 -26.56 30.23 44.12
N SER A 928 -26.11 30.15 42.86
CA SER A 928 -25.68 31.28 42.01
C SER A 928 -24.42 32.04 42.48
N GLU A 929 -23.82 31.67 43.60
CA GLU A 929 -22.56 32.25 44.09
C GLU A 929 -21.35 31.48 43.60
N VAL A 930 -20.18 32.11 43.50
CA VAL A 930 -18.92 31.43 43.14
C VAL A 930 -17.98 31.30 44.34
N TRP A 931 -17.51 30.09 44.58
CA TRP A 931 -16.70 29.72 45.75
C TRP A 931 -15.47 28.91 45.34
N ALA A 932 -14.40 28.94 46.13
CA ALA A 932 -13.33 27.96 46.09
C ALA A 932 -13.69 26.77 47.00
N ALA A 933 -14.39 25.78 46.44
CA ALA A 933 -15.01 24.71 47.22
C ALA A 933 -14.32 23.34 47.06
N GLY A 934 -14.33 22.54 48.12
CA GLY A 934 -13.89 21.14 48.13
C GLY A 934 -15.06 20.16 48.00
N ASN A 935 -14.75 18.88 47.75
CA ASN A 935 -15.75 17.81 47.67
C ASN A 935 -15.96 17.17 49.06
N GLY A 936 -16.75 17.83 49.90
CA GLY A 936 -16.90 17.54 51.33
C GLY A 936 -16.18 18.56 52.21
N GLY A 937 -16.84 19.06 53.25
CA GLY A 937 -16.33 20.11 54.14
C GLY A 937 -17.41 20.71 55.04
N THR A 938 -17.06 21.77 55.77
CA THR A 938 -17.96 22.46 56.73
C THR A 938 -18.73 23.65 56.11
N LEU A 939 -18.37 24.10 54.90
CA LEU A 939 -19.11 25.14 54.19
C LEU A 939 -20.27 24.53 53.41
N ALA A 940 -21.39 25.26 53.29
CA ALA A 940 -22.50 24.83 52.44
C ALA A 940 -22.06 24.60 50.97
N ALA A 941 -21.14 25.41 50.48
CA ALA A 941 -20.56 25.28 49.15
C ALA A 941 -19.66 24.04 48.96
N ASP A 942 -19.27 23.34 50.03
CA ASP A 942 -18.48 22.10 49.97
C ASP A 942 -19.38 20.85 49.87
N ALA A 943 -20.70 21.00 49.74
CA ALA A 943 -21.65 19.87 49.68
C ALA A 943 -21.36 18.93 48.48
N PRO A 944 -21.27 17.61 48.66
CA PRO A 944 -20.81 16.70 47.60
C PRO A 944 -21.78 16.58 46.41
N ALA A 945 -23.06 16.90 46.62
CA ALA A 945 -24.07 16.89 45.57
C ALA A 945 -23.66 17.82 44.42
N ASN A 946 -23.73 17.31 43.18
CA ASN A 946 -23.38 18.01 41.94
C ASN A 946 -21.95 18.60 41.87
N PHE A 947 -21.05 18.28 42.80
CA PHE A 947 -19.73 18.88 42.89
C PHE A 947 -18.97 18.87 41.56
N ALA A 948 -18.96 17.71 40.88
CA ALA A 948 -18.28 17.54 39.61
C ALA A 948 -18.82 18.47 38.50
N ALA A 949 -20.15 18.61 38.43
CA ALA A 949 -20.80 19.48 37.44
C ALA A 949 -20.62 20.97 37.79
N ASP A 950 -20.74 21.30 39.07
CA ASP A 950 -20.67 22.68 39.57
C ASP A 950 -19.25 23.27 39.56
N THR A 951 -18.23 22.42 39.51
CA THR A 951 -16.81 22.82 39.41
C THR A 951 -16.25 22.73 38.00
N SER A 952 -17.07 22.34 37.02
CA SER A 952 -16.70 22.25 35.61
C SER A 952 -17.26 23.42 34.81
N TRP A 953 -16.41 24.04 34.00
CA TRP A 953 -16.69 25.25 33.24
C TRP A 953 -16.24 25.09 31.78
N LEU A 954 -17.04 25.58 30.84
CA LEU A 954 -16.55 25.82 29.48
C LEU A 954 -15.93 27.21 29.40
N THR A 955 -14.81 27.32 28.68
CA THR A 955 -14.28 28.61 28.24
C THR A 955 -15.02 29.02 26.98
N ALA A 956 -15.94 29.96 27.10
CA ALA A 956 -16.75 30.47 26.00
C ALA A 956 -16.15 31.75 25.41
N ALA A 957 -16.58 32.08 24.19
CA ALA A 957 -16.30 33.38 23.58
C ALA A 957 -16.74 34.51 24.53
N PRO A 958 -15.97 35.61 24.61
CA PRO A 958 -16.29 36.71 25.52
C PRO A 958 -17.61 37.36 25.12
N TRP A 959 -18.46 37.66 26.11
CA TRP A 959 -19.67 38.44 25.88
C TRP A 959 -19.40 39.92 25.59
N ALA A 960 -18.19 40.40 25.94
CA ALA A 960 -17.69 41.74 25.65
C ALA A 960 -16.19 41.67 25.23
N PRO A 961 -15.89 41.33 23.96
CA PRO A 961 -14.52 41.15 23.47
C PRO A 961 -13.56 42.34 23.67
#